data_AF-A0A497TRS7-F1
#
_entry.id   AF-A0A497TRS7-F1
#
_cell.length_a   1.000
_cell.length_b   1.000
_cell.length_c   1.000
_cell.angle_alpha   90.00
_cell.angle_beta   90.00
_cell.angle_gamma   90.00
#
_symmetry.space_group_name_H-M   'P 1'
#
loop_
_entity.id
_entity.type
_entity.pdbx_description
1 polymer ?
#
loop_
_entity_poly.entity_id
_entity_poly.type
_entity_poly.pdbx_seq_one_letter_code
_entity_poly.pdbx_strand_id
1 'polypeptide(L)'
;MHKEPHDSQIWSNTDMDTIVHLGAGRCSELDDYLAAKPARLLLVEADPQLAKMLQARTTDYPQVEVINRAVAAQPGSATFHRYNLPDVGSLRRPSPELLELFPGLKTVQELQMEAVDSTTLLQPLQLQVDQYNRLIIDLPGVELSVLKALQQADQLHLFEQLQLHCGRQSLYEDGEPAATILQWLQDQGFDLLTEDDSQDPDRPCWNLKRNKLQLDHRKLKQLLAQLTKTNDEKIELLNERQTQVGLLTKALDEQTKLAAENKTQLDKANQSKGEQVKLANERQIQIEQLTQVRDEQARLAAENKNQLEQANQAKAEQVKLANERQTQIEQLTQVRDEQVKLAAENKNQLEQANQAKAAQAKLANERQTQIEQLTQARDEQAKLAAENKNQLEQANQAKAAQVKLANERQTQIEQLTKAGDEQAKLAAERKTQLEQANQAKAEQVKLANERQSQIEQLTKAGDEQAKLASENKTQLEQANQAKAAQAKLANERQAQVEQLTEARDEQAKLAAENKTQLEQVNQAKAAQVKLANERQTQIEQLTQARDEQAKLAAERKTQLEQANQAKVEQVKLANERQSQIDQLTKARDEQAKLAAERKTQLEQANQAKAAQVKLANERQTQIEQLTKAKDEQARLVVSQQLQRDQEKLRADNNQRDLEKKQKELENLEQQLAELNQRLPMLDDEFVKAEAQIELIKDILIREKAF
;
A
#
# COMPACT_ATOMS: atom_id res chain seq x y z
N MET A 1 55.80 52.92 -28.35
CA MET A 1 54.84 51.95 -28.90
C MET A 1 53.73 51.81 -27.87
N HIS A 2 52.48 52.06 -28.25
CA HIS A 2 51.36 51.68 -27.39
C HIS A 2 51.27 50.15 -27.39
N LYS A 3 51.22 49.54 -26.20
CA LYS A 3 50.61 48.21 -26.09
C LYS A 3 49.11 48.43 -26.28
N GLU A 4 48.51 47.74 -27.24
CA GLU A 4 47.06 47.61 -27.29
C GLU A 4 46.61 46.88 -26.00
N PRO A 5 45.44 47.22 -25.43
CA PRO A 5 44.89 46.46 -24.32
C PRO A 5 44.57 45.04 -24.84
N HIS A 6 45.12 44.02 -24.18
CA HIS A 6 44.65 42.66 -24.43
C HIS A 6 43.17 42.59 -24.06
N ASP A 7 42.35 42.04 -24.95
CA ASP A 7 40.90 41.89 -24.79
C ASP A 7 40.60 40.68 -23.87
N SER A 8 41.15 40.73 -22.66
CA SER A 8 41.28 39.60 -21.72
C SER A 8 40.04 39.35 -20.84
N GLN A 9 38.87 39.86 -21.22
CA GLN A 9 37.60 39.56 -20.54
C GLN A 9 37.02 38.19 -20.95
N ILE A 10 37.80 37.13 -20.71
CA ILE A 10 37.35 35.72 -20.68
C ILE A 10 36.23 35.57 -19.65
N TRP A 11 36.33 36.33 -18.55
CA TRP A 11 35.34 36.41 -17.50
C TRP A 11 34.57 37.73 -17.64
N SER A 12 33.25 37.68 -17.47
CA SER A 12 32.44 38.90 -17.35
C SER A 12 32.92 39.73 -16.17
N ASN A 13 32.78 41.06 -16.28
CA ASN A 13 33.22 42.05 -15.30
C ASN A 13 32.30 42.09 -14.05
N THR A 14 31.99 40.91 -13.52
CA THR A 14 31.14 40.62 -12.36
C THR A 14 32.02 40.65 -11.12
N ASP A 15 31.64 41.42 -10.11
CA ASP A 15 32.33 41.43 -8.82
C ASP A 15 32.30 39.99 -8.25
N MET A 16 33.46 39.48 -7.82
CA MET A 16 33.59 38.14 -7.23
C MET A 16 33.31 38.19 -5.72
N ASP A 17 32.75 37.13 -5.16
CA ASP A 17 32.62 37.00 -3.69
C ASP A 17 33.97 36.56 -3.10
N THR A 18 34.43 35.37 -3.46
CA THR A 18 35.73 34.83 -3.01
C THR A 18 36.55 34.31 -4.17
N ILE A 19 37.83 34.69 -4.20
CA ILE A 19 38.84 34.08 -5.07
C ILE A 19 39.80 33.29 -4.19
N VAL A 20 40.08 32.03 -4.56
CA VAL A 20 41.05 31.16 -3.88
C VAL A 20 42.11 30.73 -4.90
N HIS A 21 43.38 31.03 -4.66
CA HIS A 21 44.50 30.54 -5.47
C HIS A 21 45.35 29.57 -4.63
N LEU A 22 45.36 28.31 -5.04
CA LEU A 22 46.21 27.26 -4.49
C LEU A 22 47.47 27.11 -5.34
N GLY A 23 48.64 27.37 -4.76
CA GLY A 23 49.92 27.43 -5.48
C GLY A 23 50.22 28.82 -6.04
N ALA A 24 49.92 29.88 -5.28
CA ALA A 24 49.91 31.25 -5.78
C ALA A 24 51.28 31.77 -6.27
N GLY A 25 52.40 31.13 -5.94
CA GLY A 25 53.74 31.47 -6.40
C GLY A 25 54.09 32.94 -6.13
N ARG A 26 54.36 33.69 -7.20
CA ARG A 26 54.56 35.15 -7.17
C ARG A 26 53.26 35.96 -7.34
N CYS A 27 52.17 35.29 -7.74
CA CYS A 27 50.85 35.84 -8.07
C CYS A 27 50.98 37.03 -9.02
N SER A 28 51.53 36.82 -10.22
CA SER A 28 51.68 37.89 -11.23
C SER A 28 50.33 38.55 -11.55
N GLU A 29 49.26 37.75 -11.45
CA GLU A 29 47.84 37.99 -11.72
C GLU A 29 47.13 38.76 -10.59
N LEU A 30 47.84 39.16 -9.52
CA LEU A 30 47.23 39.83 -8.35
C LEU A 30 46.41 41.06 -8.75
N ASP A 31 46.90 41.84 -9.72
CA ASP A 31 46.23 43.06 -10.16
C ASP A 31 44.91 42.75 -10.90
N ASP A 32 44.86 41.64 -11.66
CA ASP A 32 43.64 41.14 -12.31
C ASP A 32 42.64 40.57 -11.29
N TYR A 33 43.14 39.88 -10.25
CA TYR A 33 42.30 39.43 -9.14
C TYR A 33 41.69 40.60 -8.37
N LEU A 34 42.47 41.67 -8.12
CA LEU A 34 41.99 42.88 -7.47
C LEU A 34 41.01 43.66 -8.37
N ALA A 35 41.19 43.64 -9.69
CA ALA A 35 40.26 44.24 -10.65
C ALA A 35 38.86 43.59 -10.61
N ALA A 36 38.77 42.30 -10.30
CA ALA A 36 37.52 41.57 -10.07
C ALA A 36 36.83 41.86 -8.71
N LYS A 37 37.40 42.77 -7.91
CA LYS A 37 36.90 43.26 -6.60
C LYS A 37 36.39 42.16 -5.64
N PRO A 38 37.17 41.09 -5.38
CA PRO A 38 36.79 40.05 -4.44
C PRO A 38 36.53 40.62 -3.04
N ALA A 39 35.44 40.19 -2.40
CA ALA A 39 35.23 40.44 -0.98
C ALA A 39 36.29 39.73 -0.11
N ARG A 40 36.82 38.58 -0.59
CA ARG A 40 37.99 37.90 -0.01
C ARG A 40 38.85 37.25 -1.10
N LEU A 41 40.17 37.43 -1.01
CA LEU A 41 41.17 36.75 -1.84
C LEU A 41 42.09 35.92 -0.94
N LEU A 42 42.02 34.60 -1.06
CA LEU A 42 42.93 33.68 -0.37
C LEU A 42 44.03 33.23 -1.34
N LEU A 43 45.28 33.50 -1.00
CA LEU A 43 46.48 33.05 -1.73
C LEU A 43 47.23 32.04 -0.87
N VAL A 44 47.49 30.85 -1.39
CA VAL A 44 48.15 29.77 -0.64
C VAL A 44 49.40 29.35 -1.38
N GLU A 45 50.54 29.41 -0.71
CA GLU A 45 51.85 29.15 -1.31
C GLU A 45 52.71 28.24 -0.42
N ALA A 46 53.26 27.18 -1.01
CA ALA A 46 54.05 26.19 -0.31
C ALA A 46 55.45 26.70 0.05
N ASP A 47 56.09 27.41 -0.88
CA ASP A 47 57.45 27.94 -0.76
C ASP A 47 57.50 29.10 0.26
N PRO A 48 58.22 28.96 1.40
CA PRO A 48 58.27 30.01 2.42
C PRO A 48 58.96 31.31 1.98
N GLN A 49 59.77 31.29 0.91
CA GLN A 49 60.39 32.50 0.35
C GLN A 49 59.37 33.26 -0.51
N LEU A 50 58.66 32.56 -1.40
CA LEU A 50 57.62 33.17 -2.23
C LEU A 50 56.45 33.67 -1.39
N ALA A 51 55.94 32.86 -0.45
CA ALA A 51 54.87 33.25 0.46
C ALA A 51 55.21 34.53 1.27
N LYS A 52 56.46 34.67 1.73
CA LYS A 52 56.92 35.87 2.44
C LYS A 52 57.03 37.10 1.52
N MET A 53 57.45 36.92 0.27
CA MET A 53 57.43 37.99 -0.73
C MET A 53 56.00 38.44 -1.05
N LEU A 54 55.08 37.49 -1.17
CA LEU A 54 53.68 37.73 -1.45
C LEU A 54 52.99 38.47 -0.29
N GLN A 55 53.20 38.03 0.96
CA GLN A 55 52.74 38.75 2.18
C GLN A 55 53.19 40.21 2.22
N ALA A 56 54.45 40.49 1.84
CA ALA A 56 54.96 41.86 1.79
C ALA A 56 54.31 42.68 0.66
N ARG A 57 54.03 42.06 -0.50
CA ARG A 57 53.31 42.71 -1.62
C ARG A 57 51.83 42.97 -1.31
N THR A 58 51.20 42.16 -0.47
CA THR A 58 49.75 42.24 -0.20
C THR A 58 49.39 43.00 1.08
N THR A 59 50.36 43.60 1.78
CA THR A 59 50.16 44.24 3.09
C THR A 59 49.12 45.38 3.07
N ASP A 60 48.99 46.11 1.96
CA ASP A 60 48.04 47.23 1.81
C ASP A 60 46.61 46.79 1.42
N TYR A 61 46.36 45.48 1.22
CA TYR A 61 45.07 44.95 0.78
C TYR A 61 44.42 44.07 1.86
N PRO A 62 43.55 44.62 2.73
CA PRO A 62 43.00 43.89 3.88
C PRO A 62 42.08 42.71 3.52
N GLN A 63 41.57 42.68 2.28
CA GLN A 63 40.80 41.55 1.74
C GLN A 63 41.67 40.37 1.27
N VAL A 64 43.01 40.51 1.29
CA VAL A 64 43.94 39.50 0.79
C VAL A 64 44.63 38.77 1.95
N GLU A 65 44.43 37.45 2.01
CA GLU A 65 45.02 36.56 2.99
C GLU A 65 46.06 35.67 2.33
N VAL A 66 47.28 35.60 2.88
CA VAL A 66 48.38 34.80 2.33
C VAL A 66 48.83 33.72 3.32
N ILE A 67 48.53 32.47 3.02
CA ILE A 67 48.84 31.30 3.86
C ILE A 67 50.06 30.57 3.31
N ASN A 68 51.11 30.42 4.12
CA ASN A 68 52.23 29.53 3.78
C ASN A 68 51.93 28.09 4.19
N ARG A 69 51.41 27.29 3.25
CA ARG A 69 51.18 25.84 3.39
C ARG A 69 51.26 25.14 2.04
N ALA A 70 51.77 23.91 2.04
CA ALA A 70 51.54 22.99 0.93
C ALA A 70 50.09 22.52 0.92
N VAL A 71 49.52 22.34 -0.26
CA VAL A 71 48.16 21.81 -0.43
C VAL A 71 48.22 20.44 -1.10
N ALA A 72 47.54 19.45 -0.51
CA ALA A 72 47.48 18.09 -1.01
C ALA A 72 46.06 17.51 -0.91
N ALA A 73 45.86 16.30 -1.44
CA ALA A 73 44.58 15.59 -1.35
C ALA A 73 44.27 15.08 0.08
N GLN A 74 45.28 14.96 0.94
CA GLN A 74 45.19 14.50 2.33
C GLN A 74 46.19 15.30 3.18
N PRO A 75 45.90 15.57 4.46
CA PRO A 75 46.81 16.30 5.33
C PRO A 75 47.97 15.39 5.81
N GLY A 76 49.13 15.97 6.07
CA GLY A 76 50.28 15.24 6.64
C GLY A 76 51.65 15.78 6.24
N SER A 77 52.71 15.04 6.59
CA SER A 77 54.07 15.40 6.19
C SER A 77 54.28 15.19 4.70
N ALA A 78 54.73 16.23 3.99
CA ALA A 78 55.06 16.18 2.58
C ALA A 78 56.45 16.79 2.31
N THR A 79 57.07 16.35 1.22
CA THR A 79 58.32 16.94 0.72
C THR A 79 57.99 17.87 -0.44
N PHE A 80 58.32 19.16 -0.31
CA PHE A 80 58.29 20.11 -1.42
C PHE A 80 59.67 20.20 -2.06
N HIS A 81 59.75 19.92 -3.35
CA HIS A 81 60.97 20.01 -4.13
C HIS A 81 61.06 21.40 -4.77
N ARG A 82 62.01 22.22 -4.30
CA ARG A 82 62.34 23.53 -4.89
C ARG A 82 63.42 23.36 -5.95
N TYR A 83 63.20 23.93 -7.13
CA TYR A 83 64.13 23.91 -8.24
C TYR A 83 64.81 25.28 -8.48
N ASN A 84 65.77 25.32 -9.39
CA ASN A 84 66.42 26.55 -9.85
C ASN A 84 65.49 27.44 -10.72
N LEU A 85 64.38 26.90 -11.21
CA LEU A 85 63.23 27.62 -11.72
C LEU A 85 62.13 27.58 -10.63
N PRO A 86 61.71 28.73 -10.04
CA PRO A 86 60.75 28.72 -8.93
C PRO A 86 59.36 28.22 -9.32
N ASP A 87 58.91 28.53 -10.54
CA ASP A 87 57.54 28.33 -11.00
C ASP A 87 57.21 26.86 -11.37
N VAL A 88 58.15 25.94 -11.12
CA VAL A 88 57.99 24.47 -11.23
C VAL A 88 58.25 23.75 -9.89
N GLY A 89 58.20 24.47 -8.77
CA GLY A 89 58.25 23.88 -7.44
C GLY A 89 57.01 23.03 -7.14
N SER A 90 57.19 21.82 -6.62
CA SER A 90 56.09 20.86 -6.46
C SER A 90 56.27 19.89 -5.29
N LEU A 91 55.16 19.29 -4.84
CA LEU A 91 55.14 18.10 -3.96
C LEU A 91 55.47 16.80 -4.71
N ARG A 92 55.57 16.86 -6.04
CA ARG A 92 55.99 15.78 -6.93
C ARG A 92 57.36 16.11 -7.53
N ARG A 93 58.05 15.06 -7.98
CA ARG A 93 59.28 15.18 -8.75
C ARG A 93 58.95 15.41 -10.24
N PRO A 94 59.84 16.05 -11.01
CA PRO A 94 59.68 16.19 -12.44
C PRO A 94 59.64 14.82 -13.12
N SER A 95 58.74 14.67 -14.08
CA SER A 95 58.75 13.51 -14.96
C SER A 95 59.86 13.62 -16.02
N PRO A 96 60.14 12.57 -16.81
CA PRO A 96 61.03 12.66 -17.97
C PRO A 96 60.64 13.78 -18.95
N GLU A 97 59.35 14.00 -19.16
CA GLU A 97 58.80 15.03 -20.07
C GLU A 97 59.18 16.44 -19.61
N LEU A 98 59.09 16.76 -18.32
CA LEU A 98 59.51 18.07 -17.80
C LEU A 98 61.03 18.26 -17.82
N LEU A 99 61.80 17.18 -17.69
CA LEU A 99 63.25 17.21 -17.86
C LEU A 99 63.69 17.36 -19.33
N GLU A 100 62.85 16.92 -20.28
CA GLU A 100 63.07 17.17 -21.71
C GLU A 100 62.79 18.63 -22.08
N LEU A 101 61.73 19.24 -21.53
CA LEU A 101 61.44 20.67 -21.67
C LEU A 101 62.50 21.55 -21.00
N PHE A 102 62.97 21.16 -19.80
CA PHE A 102 63.98 21.90 -19.04
C PHE A 102 65.22 21.03 -18.68
N PRO A 103 66.13 20.74 -19.64
CA PRO A 103 67.34 19.94 -19.37
C PRO A 103 68.31 20.55 -18.35
N GLY A 104 68.14 21.83 -18.03
CA GLY A 104 68.89 22.56 -17.00
C GLY A 104 68.24 22.55 -15.60
N LEU A 105 67.10 21.88 -15.42
CA LEU A 105 66.35 21.84 -14.17
C LEU A 105 67.11 21.04 -13.10
N LYS A 106 67.26 21.62 -11.91
CA LYS A 106 68.04 21.05 -10.80
C LYS A 106 67.37 21.36 -9.47
N THR A 107 67.20 20.35 -8.63
CA THR A 107 66.72 20.52 -7.25
C THR A 107 67.70 21.40 -6.48
N VAL A 108 67.22 22.54 -5.99
CA VAL A 108 67.97 23.46 -5.13
C VAL A 108 67.81 23.06 -3.67
N GLN A 109 66.61 22.64 -3.27
CA GLN A 109 66.32 22.24 -1.90
C GLN A 109 65.10 21.30 -1.83
N GLU A 110 65.14 20.33 -0.93
CA GLU A 110 63.95 19.59 -0.49
C GLU A 110 63.52 20.14 0.87
N LEU A 111 62.25 20.52 0.98
CA LEU A 111 61.66 21.11 2.19
C LEU A 111 60.64 20.14 2.78
N GLN A 112 60.89 19.66 3.99
CA GLN A 112 59.88 18.93 4.77
C GLN A 112 58.88 19.94 5.34
N MET A 113 57.60 19.75 5.05
CA MET A 113 56.53 20.63 5.51
C MET A 113 55.23 19.87 5.76
N GLU A 114 54.36 20.47 6.56
CA GLU A 114 52.98 20.01 6.73
C GLU A 114 52.16 20.46 5.52
N ALA A 115 51.63 19.49 4.76
CA ALA A 115 50.59 19.72 3.79
C ALA A 115 49.21 19.73 4.49
N VAL A 116 48.38 20.71 4.11
CA VAL A 116 46.98 20.78 4.49
C VAL A 116 46.13 20.24 3.35
N ASP A 117 45.00 19.60 3.67
CA ASP A 117 44.02 19.28 2.64
C ASP A 117 43.16 20.49 2.29
N SER A 118 42.65 20.49 1.06
CA SER A 118 41.81 21.58 0.56
C SER A 118 40.50 21.77 1.34
N THR A 119 39.95 20.74 2.00
CA THR A 119 38.72 20.85 2.80
C THR A 119 38.96 21.69 4.05
N THR A 120 40.01 21.35 4.80
CA THR A 120 40.43 22.07 6.01
C THR A 120 40.79 23.52 5.68
N LEU A 121 41.44 23.75 4.53
CA LEU A 121 41.83 25.07 4.05
C LEU A 121 40.65 25.97 3.68
N LEU A 122 39.60 25.41 3.05
CA LEU A 122 38.41 26.18 2.64
C LEU A 122 37.39 26.37 3.78
N GLN A 123 37.43 25.55 4.84
CA GLN A 123 36.47 25.62 5.95
C GLN A 123 36.32 27.02 6.58
N PRO A 124 37.40 27.82 6.81
CA PRO A 124 37.29 29.19 7.34
C PRO A 124 36.74 30.23 6.36
N LEU A 125 36.50 29.85 5.10
CA LEU A 125 35.91 30.73 4.08
C LEU A 125 34.38 30.76 4.14
N GLN A 126 33.75 29.69 4.64
CA GLN A 126 32.28 29.55 4.73
C GLN A 126 31.54 29.80 3.40
N LEU A 127 32.15 29.41 2.28
CA LEU A 127 31.61 29.61 0.93
C LEU A 127 30.18 29.07 0.77
N GLN A 128 29.35 29.79 0.03
CA GLN A 128 27.97 29.42 -0.29
C GLN A 128 27.79 29.15 -1.79
N VAL A 129 26.73 28.41 -2.15
CA VAL A 129 26.45 27.95 -3.53
C VAL A 129 25.91 29.06 -4.44
N ASP A 130 25.34 30.11 -3.84
CA ASP A 130 24.79 31.29 -4.50
C ASP A 130 25.83 32.41 -4.72
N GLN A 131 27.02 32.29 -4.13
CA GLN A 131 28.14 33.20 -4.31
C GLN A 131 28.92 32.96 -5.63
N TYR A 132 29.48 34.03 -6.17
CA TYR A 132 30.40 34.00 -7.30
C TYR A 132 31.83 33.72 -6.82
N ASN A 133 32.10 32.46 -6.51
CA ASN A 133 33.43 32.02 -6.08
C ASN A 133 34.26 31.47 -7.25
N ARG A 134 35.56 31.81 -7.27
CA ARG A 134 36.57 31.27 -8.20
C ARG A 134 37.65 30.49 -7.45
N LEU A 135 38.02 29.33 -7.98
CA LEU A 135 39.17 28.55 -7.52
C LEU A 135 40.23 28.47 -8.64
N ILE A 136 41.45 28.90 -8.34
CA ILE A 136 42.64 28.74 -9.17
C ILE A 136 43.48 27.62 -8.57
N ILE A 137 43.91 26.67 -9.40
CA ILE A 137 44.77 25.55 -9.05
C ILE A 137 46.02 25.60 -9.93
N ASP A 138 47.12 26.05 -9.33
CA ASP A 138 48.48 25.95 -9.87
C ASP A 138 49.30 25.07 -8.92
N LEU A 139 48.92 23.79 -8.84
CA LEU A 139 49.56 22.81 -7.95
C LEU A 139 50.23 21.71 -8.78
N PRO A 140 51.37 21.99 -9.45
CA PRO A 140 51.95 21.14 -10.47
C PRO A 140 52.07 19.66 -10.04
N GLY A 141 51.38 18.76 -10.74
CA GLY A 141 51.42 17.31 -10.47
C GLY A 141 50.53 16.80 -9.32
N VAL A 142 49.76 17.65 -8.63
CA VAL A 142 48.76 17.23 -7.62
C VAL A 142 47.35 17.75 -7.88
N GLU A 143 47.14 18.48 -8.98
CA GLU A 143 45.92 19.20 -9.34
C GLU A 143 44.68 18.30 -9.29
N LEU A 144 44.71 17.16 -10.01
CA LEU A 144 43.58 16.23 -10.05
C LEU A 144 43.30 15.57 -8.68
N SER A 145 44.34 15.36 -7.86
CA SER A 145 44.18 14.75 -6.54
C SER A 145 43.45 15.70 -5.57
N VAL A 146 43.79 16.99 -5.63
CA VAL A 146 43.13 18.06 -4.85
C VAL A 146 41.70 18.28 -5.35
N LEU A 147 41.47 18.31 -6.65
CA LEU A 147 40.13 18.37 -7.25
C LEU A 147 39.24 17.18 -6.84
N LYS A 148 39.78 15.95 -6.85
CA LYS A 148 39.06 14.76 -6.39
C LYS A 148 38.74 14.85 -4.90
N ALA A 149 39.63 15.35 -4.05
CA ALA A 149 39.36 15.59 -2.63
C ALA A 149 38.23 16.61 -2.42
N LEU A 150 38.26 17.75 -3.13
CA LEU A 150 37.19 18.76 -3.10
C LEU A 150 35.83 18.20 -3.53
N GLN A 151 35.80 17.30 -4.51
CA GLN A 151 34.55 16.67 -4.95
C GLN A 151 34.06 15.61 -3.95
N GLN A 152 34.96 14.84 -3.32
CA GLN A 152 34.61 13.88 -2.27
C GLN A 152 34.08 14.55 -1.00
N ALA A 153 34.60 15.74 -0.67
CA ALA A 153 34.13 16.57 0.43
C ALA A 153 32.84 17.36 0.12
N ASP A 154 32.29 17.22 -1.09
CA ASP A 154 31.17 18.01 -1.62
C ASP A 154 31.40 19.54 -1.48
N GLN A 155 32.61 20.00 -1.85
CA GLN A 155 33.00 21.41 -1.84
C GLN A 155 33.34 21.97 -3.23
N LEU A 156 33.71 21.12 -4.20
CA LEU A 156 34.00 21.58 -5.57
C LEU A 156 32.79 22.33 -6.19
N HIS A 157 31.57 21.99 -5.74
CA HIS A 157 30.35 22.65 -6.18
C HIS A 157 30.21 24.11 -5.71
N LEU A 158 30.98 24.56 -4.71
CA LEU A 158 30.92 25.91 -4.15
C LEU A 158 31.56 26.97 -5.08
N PHE A 159 32.25 26.54 -6.13
CA PHE A 159 32.89 27.40 -7.12
C PHE A 159 32.07 27.47 -8.42
N GLU A 160 31.82 28.68 -8.92
CA GLU A 160 31.23 28.86 -10.26
C GLU A 160 32.31 28.82 -11.36
N GLN A 161 33.56 29.20 -11.03
CA GLN A 161 34.66 29.31 -11.97
C GLN A 161 35.88 28.53 -11.46
N LEU A 162 36.51 27.75 -12.34
CA LEU A 162 37.79 27.11 -12.12
C LEU A 162 38.81 27.65 -13.12
N GLN A 163 40.02 27.88 -12.64
CA GLN A 163 41.19 28.17 -13.45
C GLN A 163 42.26 27.14 -13.08
N LEU A 164 42.75 26.40 -14.07
CA LEU A 164 43.65 25.26 -13.86
C LEU A 164 44.92 25.48 -14.66
N HIS A 165 46.09 25.43 -14.01
CA HIS A 165 47.39 25.52 -14.66
C HIS A 165 48.02 24.12 -14.72
N CYS A 166 47.89 23.43 -15.85
CA CYS A 166 48.43 22.09 -16.02
C CYS A 166 48.90 21.82 -17.45
N GLY A 167 49.97 21.03 -17.57
CA GLY A 167 50.59 20.69 -18.84
C GLY A 167 49.72 19.80 -19.71
N ARG A 168 49.89 19.90 -21.04
CA ARG A 168 49.24 19.00 -22.01
C ARG A 168 49.74 17.54 -21.87
N GLN A 169 50.89 17.34 -21.23
CA GLN A 169 51.48 16.07 -20.83
C GLN A 169 51.61 15.98 -19.30
N SER A 170 51.82 14.77 -18.76
CA SER A 170 52.19 14.57 -17.35
C SER A 170 53.62 15.05 -17.10
N LEU A 171 53.77 16.29 -16.60
CA LEU A 171 55.08 16.91 -16.33
C LEU A 171 55.70 16.51 -14.99
N TYR A 172 54.99 15.73 -14.16
CA TYR A 172 55.42 15.36 -12.82
C TYR A 172 55.10 13.88 -12.54
N GLU A 173 55.87 13.24 -11.67
CA GLU A 173 55.63 11.86 -11.21
C GLU A 173 54.22 11.73 -10.57
N ASP A 174 53.47 10.73 -11.01
CA ASP A 174 52.03 10.52 -10.72
C ASP A 174 51.10 11.70 -11.08
N GLY A 175 51.59 12.68 -11.86
CA GLY A 175 50.80 13.77 -12.40
C GLY A 175 49.95 13.33 -13.59
N GLU A 176 48.83 14.01 -13.81
CA GLU A 176 47.85 13.70 -14.86
C GLU A 176 47.87 14.78 -15.95
N PRO A 177 47.76 14.43 -17.24
CA PRO A 177 47.78 15.41 -18.31
C PRO A 177 46.46 16.18 -18.35
N ALA A 178 46.49 17.42 -18.85
CA ALA A 178 45.30 18.29 -18.94
C ALA A 178 44.05 17.56 -19.49
N ALA A 179 44.20 16.76 -20.55
CA ALA A 179 43.09 16.01 -21.14
C ALA A 179 42.33 15.12 -20.13
N THR A 180 43.04 14.42 -19.23
CA THR A 180 42.41 13.60 -18.17
C THR A 180 41.67 14.47 -17.16
N ILE A 181 42.27 15.58 -16.74
CA ILE A 181 41.71 16.47 -15.72
C ILE A 181 40.46 17.19 -16.25
N LEU A 182 40.53 17.70 -17.48
CA LEU A 182 39.44 18.40 -18.16
C LEU A 182 38.25 17.46 -18.42
N GLN A 183 38.49 16.21 -18.85
CA GLN A 183 37.43 15.23 -19.03
C GLN A 183 36.74 14.90 -17.70
N TRP A 184 37.52 14.73 -16.62
CA TRP A 184 36.96 14.49 -15.29
C TRP A 184 36.17 15.69 -14.75
N LEU A 185 36.62 16.93 -15.03
CA LEU A 185 35.90 18.16 -14.70
C LEU A 185 34.58 18.30 -15.48
N GLN A 186 34.55 17.92 -16.75
CA GLN A 186 33.32 17.84 -17.55
C GLN A 186 32.34 16.81 -16.98
N ASP A 187 32.84 15.69 -16.47
CA ASP A 187 32.04 14.70 -15.74
C ASP A 187 31.53 15.26 -14.40
N GLN A 188 32.26 16.17 -13.73
CA GLN A 188 31.76 16.90 -12.55
C GLN A 188 30.87 18.12 -12.89
N GLY A 189 30.64 18.40 -14.17
CA GLY A 189 29.76 19.47 -14.64
C GLY A 189 30.40 20.84 -14.79
N PHE A 190 31.68 20.89 -15.18
CA PHE A 190 32.37 22.11 -15.60
C PHE A 190 32.65 22.08 -17.11
N ASP A 191 32.19 23.11 -17.82
CA ASP A 191 32.48 23.28 -19.25
C ASP A 191 33.78 24.09 -19.42
N LEU A 192 34.68 23.62 -20.29
CA LEU A 192 35.83 24.39 -20.74
C LEU A 192 35.36 25.60 -21.55
N LEU A 193 35.81 26.80 -21.17
CA LEU A 193 35.55 28.04 -21.90
C LEU A 193 36.70 28.37 -22.86
N THR A 194 37.92 28.42 -22.33
CA THR A 194 39.13 28.80 -23.08
C THR A 194 40.37 28.06 -22.57
N GLU A 195 41.30 27.86 -23.50
CA GLU A 195 42.71 27.54 -23.25
C GLU A 195 43.50 28.83 -23.49
N ASP A 196 44.31 29.25 -22.52
CA ASP A 196 45.21 30.41 -22.62
C ASP A 196 46.65 29.93 -22.37
N ASP A 197 47.44 29.89 -23.44
CA ASP A 197 48.84 29.45 -23.45
C ASP A 197 49.81 30.62 -23.65
N SER A 198 49.33 31.86 -23.45
CA SER A 198 50.09 33.10 -23.71
C SER A 198 51.18 33.41 -22.66
N GLN A 199 51.03 32.93 -21.42
CA GLN A 199 52.02 33.09 -20.35
C GLN A 199 53.01 31.92 -20.30
N ASP A 200 52.49 30.69 -20.32
CA ASP A 200 53.26 29.45 -20.31
C ASP A 200 52.65 28.49 -21.36
N PRO A 201 53.32 28.25 -22.49
CA PRO A 201 52.82 27.35 -23.52
C PRO A 201 52.97 25.87 -23.16
N ASP A 202 53.83 25.53 -22.20
CA ASP A 202 54.05 24.16 -21.73
C ASP A 202 53.05 23.79 -20.61
N ARG A 203 52.63 24.78 -19.82
CA ARG A 203 51.55 24.70 -18.80
C ARG A 203 50.43 25.72 -19.06
N PRO A 204 49.57 25.51 -20.08
CA PRO A 204 48.45 26.41 -20.34
C PRO A 204 47.50 26.59 -19.15
N CYS A 205 46.88 27.76 -19.11
CA CYS A 205 45.77 28.09 -18.23
C CYS A 205 44.44 27.67 -18.86
N TRP A 206 43.75 26.73 -18.22
CA TRP A 206 42.44 26.24 -18.63
C TRP A 206 41.35 26.92 -17.81
N ASN A 207 40.46 27.67 -18.46
CA ASN A 207 39.36 28.39 -17.82
C ASN A 207 38.07 27.57 -17.97
N LEU A 208 37.46 27.14 -16.86
CA LEU A 208 36.22 26.35 -16.86
C LEU A 208 35.11 27.00 -16.03
N LYS A 209 33.87 26.88 -16.51
CA LYS A 209 32.68 27.38 -15.81
C LYS A 209 31.72 26.26 -15.43
N ARG A 210 31.16 26.34 -14.22
CA ARG A 210 30.22 25.35 -13.70
C ARG A 210 28.87 25.39 -14.44
N ASN A 211 28.50 24.29 -15.06
CA ASN A 211 27.22 24.13 -15.75
C ASN A 211 26.15 23.57 -14.78
N LYS A 212 25.57 24.48 -14.00
CA LYS A 212 24.48 24.17 -13.05
C LYS A 212 23.30 23.46 -13.74
N LEU A 213 22.92 23.88 -14.96
CA LEU A 213 21.83 23.28 -15.75
C LEU A 213 22.11 21.82 -16.17
N GLN A 214 23.34 21.50 -16.56
CA GLN A 214 23.72 20.13 -16.95
C GLN A 214 23.62 19.18 -15.74
N LEU A 215 24.05 19.62 -14.56
CA LEU A 215 23.93 18.84 -13.33
C LEU A 215 22.47 18.62 -12.92
N ASP A 216 21.63 19.66 -12.98
CA ASP A 216 20.21 19.54 -12.67
C ASP A 216 19.46 18.67 -13.69
N HIS A 217 19.80 18.76 -14.98
CA HIS A 217 19.27 17.88 -16.02
C HIS A 217 19.67 16.40 -15.78
N ARG A 218 20.93 16.13 -15.38
CA ARG A 218 21.37 14.77 -15.01
C ARG A 218 20.58 14.23 -13.80
N LYS A 219 20.43 15.03 -12.74
CA LYS A 219 19.62 14.67 -11.54
C LYS A 219 18.16 14.38 -11.92
N LEU A 220 17.55 15.26 -12.73
CA LEU A 220 16.16 15.11 -13.17
C LEU A 220 15.97 13.85 -14.03
N LYS A 221 16.93 13.54 -14.90
CA LYS A 221 16.92 12.31 -15.72
C LYS A 221 17.05 11.04 -14.86
N GLN A 222 17.86 11.06 -13.81
CA GLN A 222 17.96 9.96 -12.83
C GLN A 222 16.65 9.78 -12.06
N LEU A 223 16.06 10.87 -11.55
CA LEU A 223 14.76 10.85 -10.87
C LEU A 223 13.65 10.32 -11.78
N LEU A 224 13.63 10.71 -13.05
CA LEU A 224 12.66 10.23 -14.03
C LEU A 224 12.83 8.72 -14.30
N ALA A 225 14.07 8.25 -14.48
CA ALA A 225 14.34 6.81 -14.66
C ALA A 225 13.89 5.97 -13.44
N GLN A 226 14.15 6.47 -12.22
CA GLN A 226 13.71 5.82 -10.99
C GLN A 226 12.19 5.81 -10.86
N LEU A 227 11.53 6.92 -11.21
CA LEU A 227 10.07 7.04 -11.16
C LEU A 227 9.39 6.10 -12.16
N THR A 228 9.93 5.99 -13.39
CA THR A 228 9.47 5.02 -14.40
C THR A 228 9.58 3.60 -13.87
N LYS A 229 10.74 3.21 -13.34
CA LYS A 229 10.94 1.86 -12.78
C LYS A 229 9.92 1.53 -11.68
N THR A 230 9.72 2.44 -10.73
CA THR A 230 8.72 2.26 -9.65
C THR A 230 7.28 2.28 -10.16
N ASN A 231 7.01 2.89 -11.32
CA ASN A 231 5.70 2.82 -11.97
C ASN A 231 5.48 1.48 -12.67
N ASP A 232 6.50 0.93 -13.34
CA ASP A 232 6.46 -0.39 -13.97
C ASP A 232 6.26 -1.50 -12.91
N GLU A 233 7.02 -1.45 -11.80
CA GLU A 233 6.85 -2.33 -10.62
C GLU A 233 5.41 -2.28 -10.06
N LYS A 234 4.76 -1.10 -10.09
CA LYS A 234 3.34 -0.95 -9.67
C LYS A 234 2.36 -1.52 -10.69
N ILE A 235 2.66 -1.42 -11.98
CA ILE A 235 1.81 -1.97 -13.05
C ILE A 235 1.81 -3.50 -12.98
N GLU A 236 2.96 -4.13 -12.74
CA GLU A 236 3.05 -5.58 -12.51
C GLU A 236 2.22 -6.00 -11.29
N LEU A 237 2.40 -5.34 -10.14
CA LEU A 237 1.62 -5.62 -8.92
C LEU A 237 0.10 -5.44 -9.11
N LEU A 238 -0.32 -4.47 -9.92
CA LEU A 238 -1.73 -4.28 -10.27
C LEU A 238 -2.28 -5.43 -11.13
N ASN A 239 -1.49 -5.91 -12.10
CA ASN A 239 -1.87 -7.04 -12.96
C ASN A 239 -1.96 -8.35 -12.16
N GLU A 240 -1.02 -8.60 -11.24
CA GLU A 240 -1.07 -9.73 -10.31
C GLU A 240 -2.34 -9.67 -9.43
N ARG A 241 -2.61 -8.51 -8.83
CA ARG A 241 -3.79 -8.31 -7.98
C ARG A 241 -5.09 -8.46 -8.76
N GLN A 242 -5.15 -7.98 -10.01
CA GLN A 242 -6.32 -8.16 -10.88
C GLN A 242 -6.54 -9.64 -11.24
N THR A 243 -5.46 -10.39 -11.46
CA THR A 243 -5.51 -11.86 -11.66
C THR A 243 -6.03 -12.55 -10.40
N GLN A 244 -5.54 -12.17 -9.22
CA GLN A 244 -5.98 -12.73 -7.94
C GLN A 244 -7.46 -12.43 -7.64
N VAL A 245 -7.94 -11.22 -7.94
CA VAL A 245 -9.38 -10.87 -7.88
C VAL A 245 -10.18 -11.76 -8.82
N GLY A 246 -9.72 -11.98 -10.05
CA GLY A 246 -10.37 -12.89 -11.00
C GLY A 246 -10.48 -14.34 -10.51
N LEU A 247 -9.48 -14.84 -9.78
CA LEU A 247 -9.53 -16.16 -9.13
C LEU A 247 -10.51 -16.19 -7.95
N LEU A 248 -10.51 -15.17 -7.10
CA LEU A 248 -11.42 -15.05 -5.96
C LEU A 248 -12.89 -14.96 -6.40
N THR A 249 -13.19 -14.25 -7.48
CA THR A 249 -14.55 -14.20 -8.05
C THR A 249 -15.02 -15.58 -8.49
N LYS A 250 -14.19 -16.35 -9.21
CA LYS A 250 -14.53 -17.73 -9.61
C LYS A 250 -14.79 -18.64 -8.41
N ALA A 251 -13.96 -18.55 -7.37
CA ALA A 251 -14.15 -19.33 -6.14
C ALA A 251 -15.45 -18.94 -5.41
N LEU A 252 -15.85 -17.67 -5.44
CA LEU A 252 -17.12 -17.20 -4.87
C LEU A 252 -18.34 -17.69 -5.66
N ASP A 253 -18.25 -17.74 -7.00
CA ASP A 253 -19.28 -18.30 -7.87
C ASP A 253 -19.46 -19.81 -7.60
N GLU A 254 -18.36 -20.56 -7.47
CA GLU A 254 -18.38 -21.98 -7.09
C GLU A 254 -18.96 -22.21 -5.70
N GLN A 255 -18.57 -21.39 -4.71
CA GLN A 255 -19.13 -21.47 -3.35
C GLN A 255 -20.65 -21.17 -3.35
N THR A 256 -21.10 -20.21 -4.17
CA THR A 256 -22.52 -19.86 -4.31
C THR A 256 -23.31 -21.02 -4.92
N LYS A 257 -22.75 -21.70 -5.92
CA LYS A 257 -23.34 -22.90 -6.52
C LYS A 257 -23.42 -24.06 -5.52
N LEU A 258 -22.34 -24.34 -4.79
CA LEU A 258 -22.30 -25.34 -3.71
C LEU A 258 -23.33 -25.05 -2.61
N ALA A 259 -23.51 -23.78 -2.22
CA ALA A 259 -24.52 -23.38 -1.25
C ALA A 259 -25.95 -23.66 -1.75
N ALA A 260 -26.23 -23.42 -3.04
CA ALA A 260 -27.53 -23.74 -3.64
C ALA A 260 -27.79 -25.26 -3.74
N GLU A 261 -26.77 -26.05 -4.09
CA GLU A 261 -26.84 -27.52 -4.10
C GLU A 261 -27.06 -28.08 -2.68
N ASN A 262 -26.31 -27.61 -1.69
CA ASN A 262 -26.48 -27.99 -0.28
C ASN A 262 -27.86 -27.63 0.27
N LYS A 263 -28.40 -26.44 -0.07
CA LYS A 263 -29.78 -26.08 0.28
C LYS A 263 -30.79 -27.05 -0.32
N THR A 264 -30.61 -27.41 -1.59
CA THR A 264 -31.48 -28.38 -2.28
C THR A 264 -31.42 -29.78 -1.65
N GLN A 265 -30.24 -30.21 -1.17
CA GLN A 265 -30.12 -31.46 -0.40
C GLN A 265 -30.78 -31.37 0.98
N LEU A 266 -30.63 -30.25 1.69
CA LEU A 266 -31.25 -30.00 2.99
C LEU A 266 -32.78 -30.04 2.89
N ASP A 267 -33.35 -29.42 1.87
CA ASP A 267 -34.80 -29.42 1.62
C ASP A 267 -35.32 -30.84 1.37
N LYS A 268 -34.63 -31.65 0.55
CA LYS A 268 -34.95 -33.07 0.35
C LYS A 268 -34.84 -33.90 1.63
N ALA A 269 -33.79 -33.68 2.43
CA ALA A 269 -33.59 -34.38 3.69
C ALA A 269 -34.70 -34.04 4.71
N ASN A 270 -35.11 -32.79 4.78
CA ASN A 270 -36.25 -32.35 5.60
C ASN A 270 -37.57 -32.96 5.13
N GLN A 271 -37.78 -33.07 3.82
CA GLN A 271 -38.97 -33.70 3.23
C GLN A 271 -39.04 -35.20 3.59
N SER A 272 -37.95 -35.93 3.40
CA SER A 272 -37.84 -37.35 3.78
C SER A 272 -38.00 -37.57 5.30
N LYS A 273 -37.44 -36.68 6.12
CA LYS A 273 -37.65 -36.69 7.59
C LYS A 273 -39.13 -36.48 7.94
N GLY A 274 -39.83 -35.59 7.25
CA GLY A 274 -41.27 -35.38 7.41
C GLY A 274 -42.09 -36.63 7.06
N GLU A 275 -41.72 -37.35 6.01
CA GLU A 275 -42.33 -38.64 5.65
C GLU A 275 -42.05 -39.73 6.69
N GLN A 276 -40.82 -39.85 7.20
CA GLN A 276 -40.49 -40.77 8.29
C GLN A 276 -41.29 -40.50 9.56
N VAL A 277 -41.51 -39.23 9.92
CA VAL A 277 -42.34 -38.86 11.08
C VAL A 277 -43.81 -39.25 10.87
N LYS A 278 -44.37 -39.06 9.66
CA LYS A 278 -45.72 -39.56 9.34
C LYS A 278 -45.82 -41.08 9.48
N LEU A 279 -44.87 -41.80 8.88
CA LEU A 279 -44.83 -43.27 8.93
C LEU A 279 -44.64 -43.79 10.36
N ALA A 280 -43.87 -43.09 11.19
CA ALA A 280 -43.71 -43.42 12.61
C ALA A 280 -45.02 -43.22 13.39
N ASN A 281 -45.75 -42.12 13.14
CA ASN A 281 -47.06 -41.88 13.76
C ASN A 281 -48.11 -42.91 13.32
N GLU A 282 -48.15 -43.29 12.04
CA GLU A 282 -49.03 -44.35 11.52
C GLU A 282 -48.73 -45.71 12.18
N ARG A 283 -47.44 -46.06 12.33
CA ARG A 283 -47.01 -47.26 13.06
C ARG A 283 -47.37 -47.20 14.54
N GLN A 284 -47.24 -46.04 15.18
CA GLN A 284 -47.66 -45.86 16.58
C GLN A 284 -49.17 -46.12 16.74
N ILE A 285 -50.00 -45.59 15.83
CA ILE A 285 -51.45 -45.85 15.83
C ILE A 285 -51.76 -47.34 15.63
N GLN A 286 -51.04 -48.03 14.73
CA GLN A 286 -51.19 -49.48 14.57
C GLN A 286 -50.78 -50.26 15.82
N ILE A 287 -49.70 -49.87 16.50
CA ILE A 287 -49.27 -50.48 17.75
C ILE A 287 -50.34 -50.28 18.84
N GLU A 288 -50.92 -49.08 18.95
CA GLU A 288 -52.02 -48.77 19.87
C GLU A 288 -53.24 -49.69 19.62
N GLN A 289 -53.65 -49.83 18.36
CA GLN A 289 -54.77 -50.70 17.95
C GLN A 289 -54.48 -52.18 18.23
N LEU A 290 -53.29 -52.67 17.89
CA LEU A 290 -52.88 -54.06 18.17
C LEU A 290 -52.81 -54.34 19.68
N THR A 291 -52.43 -53.34 20.48
CA THR A 291 -52.40 -53.44 21.95
C THR A 291 -53.82 -53.56 22.51
N GLN A 292 -54.76 -52.74 22.04
CA GLN A 292 -56.18 -52.86 22.42
C GLN A 292 -56.78 -54.23 22.05
N VAL A 293 -56.48 -54.74 20.85
CA VAL A 293 -56.94 -56.08 20.42
C VAL A 293 -56.34 -57.18 21.30
N ARG A 294 -55.05 -57.09 21.66
CA ARG A 294 -54.38 -58.05 22.56
C ARG A 294 -55.02 -58.04 23.95
N ASP A 295 -55.32 -56.87 24.48
CA ASP A 295 -55.86 -56.72 25.83
C ASP A 295 -57.32 -57.19 25.91
N GLU A 296 -58.12 -56.98 24.85
CA GLU A 296 -59.45 -57.58 24.73
C GLU A 296 -59.40 -59.11 24.57
N GLN A 297 -58.43 -59.65 23.81
CA GLN A 297 -58.20 -61.11 23.76
C GLN A 297 -57.80 -61.67 25.12
N ALA A 298 -56.99 -60.97 25.90
CA ALA A 298 -56.63 -61.36 27.27
C ALA A 298 -57.85 -61.32 28.21
N ARG A 299 -58.73 -60.32 28.07
CA ARG A 299 -59.99 -60.20 28.82
C ARG A 299 -60.93 -61.36 28.51
N LEU A 300 -61.16 -61.66 27.22
CA LEU A 300 -61.98 -62.79 26.77
C LEU A 300 -61.40 -64.15 27.20
N ALA A 301 -60.07 -64.30 27.19
CA ALA A 301 -59.42 -65.51 27.68
C ALA A 301 -59.61 -65.71 29.20
N ALA A 302 -59.56 -64.63 29.99
CA ALA A 302 -59.85 -64.67 31.42
C ALA A 302 -61.33 -64.98 31.71
N GLU A 303 -62.26 -64.41 30.93
CA GLU A 303 -63.70 -64.67 31.04
C GLU A 303 -64.03 -66.14 30.69
N ASN A 304 -63.49 -66.66 29.59
CA ASN A 304 -63.61 -68.07 29.21
C ASN A 304 -63.04 -69.01 30.27
N LYS A 305 -61.93 -68.65 30.93
CA LYS A 305 -61.36 -69.41 32.04
C LYS A 305 -62.33 -69.46 33.24
N ASN A 306 -62.91 -68.33 33.62
CA ASN A 306 -63.89 -68.27 34.71
C ASN A 306 -65.15 -69.09 34.38
N GLN A 307 -65.66 -69.03 33.15
CA GLN A 307 -66.80 -69.84 32.72
C GLN A 307 -66.49 -71.35 32.77
N LEU A 308 -65.29 -71.75 32.35
CA LEU A 308 -64.83 -73.14 32.43
C LEU A 308 -64.72 -73.63 33.90
N GLU A 309 -64.27 -72.75 34.80
CA GLU A 309 -64.16 -73.06 36.23
C GLU A 309 -65.54 -73.21 36.90
N GLN A 310 -66.50 -72.34 36.57
CA GLN A 310 -67.91 -72.48 36.98
C GLN A 310 -68.55 -73.77 36.43
N ALA A 311 -68.32 -74.09 35.15
CA ALA A 311 -68.82 -75.32 34.54
C ALA A 311 -68.25 -76.58 35.23
N ASN A 312 -66.98 -76.56 35.63
CA ASN A 312 -66.35 -77.64 36.39
C ASN A 312 -66.92 -77.76 37.82
N GLN A 313 -67.23 -76.64 38.49
CA GLN A 313 -67.93 -76.67 39.79
C GLN A 313 -69.34 -77.26 39.67
N ALA A 314 -70.16 -76.81 38.71
CA ALA A 314 -71.50 -77.36 38.47
C ALA A 314 -71.46 -78.85 38.11
N LYS A 315 -70.43 -79.30 37.38
CA LYS A 315 -70.21 -80.73 37.10
C LYS A 315 -69.84 -81.52 38.35
N ALA A 316 -69.03 -80.96 39.24
CA ALA A 316 -68.70 -81.57 40.53
C ALA A 316 -69.93 -81.69 41.44
N GLU A 317 -70.82 -80.68 41.46
CA GLU A 317 -72.10 -80.74 42.17
C GLU A 317 -73.04 -81.81 41.59
N GLN A 318 -73.14 -81.96 40.27
CA GLN A 318 -73.90 -83.06 39.67
C GLN A 318 -73.36 -84.44 40.07
N VAL A 319 -72.02 -84.61 40.12
CA VAL A 319 -71.41 -85.87 40.60
C VAL A 319 -71.74 -86.12 42.07
N LYS A 320 -71.75 -85.06 42.90
CA LYS A 320 -72.12 -85.15 44.32
C LYS A 320 -73.59 -85.57 44.49
N LEU A 321 -74.50 -84.94 43.75
CA LEU A 321 -75.93 -85.27 43.72
C LEU A 321 -76.20 -86.68 43.17
N ALA A 322 -75.41 -87.14 42.19
CA ALA A 322 -75.48 -88.50 41.67
C ALA A 322 -75.04 -89.54 42.72
N ASN A 323 -73.98 -89.26 43.48
CA ASN A 323 -73.54 -90.12 44.58
C ASN A 323 -74.58 -90.16 45.71
N GLU A 324 -75.20 -89.04 46.08
CA GLU A 324 -76.29 -89.00 47.06
C GLU A 324 -77.51 -89.83 46.60
N ARG A 325 -77.87 -89.76 45.31
CA ARG A 325 -78.92 -90.60 44.72
C ARG A 325 -78.53 -92.08 44.69
N GLN A 326 -77.27 -92.41 44.40
CA GLN A 326 -76.75 -93.78 44.48
C GLN A 326 -76.92 -94.32 45.92
N THR A 327 -76.56 -93.54 46.93
CA THR A 327 -76.75 -93.91 48.35
C THR A 327 -78.23 -94.12 48.71
N GLN A 328 -79.15 -93.29 48.20
CA GLN A 328 -80.59 -93.50 48.39
C GLN A 328 -81.11 -94.77 47.72
N ILE A 329 -80.62 -95.11 46.52
CA ILE A 329 -80.96 -96.37 45.83
C ILE A 329 -80.45 -97.57 46.65
N GLU A 330 -79.27 -97.48 47.23
CA GLU A 330 -78.66 -98.52 48.05
C GLU A 330 -79.45 -98.75 49.36
N GLN A 331 -79.92 -97.67 50.01
CA GLN A 331 -80.84 -97.74 51.16
C GLN A 331 -82.21 -98.35 50.79
N LEU A 332 -82.80 -97.96 49.66
CA LEU A 332 -84.05 -98.56 49.18
C LEU A 332 -83.90 -100.05 48.82
N THR A 333 -82.70 -100.46 48.38
CA THR A 333 -82.39 -101.86 48.10
C THR A 333 -82.32 -102.69 49.39
N GLN A 334 -81.72 -102.16 50.47
CA GLN A 334 -81.74 -102.82 51.78
C GLN A 334 -83.18 -103.01 52.31
N VAL A 335 -84.04 -101.98 52.22
CA VAL A 335 -85.45 -102.07 52.64
C VAL A 335 -86.23 -103.12 51.84
N ARG A 336 -85.95 -103.25 50.53
CA ARG A 336 -86.53 -104.30 49.69
C ARG A 336 -86.09 -105.69 50.14
N ASP A 337 -84.82 -105.89 50.43
CA ASP A 337 -84.29 -107.21 50.81
C ASP A 337 -84.79 -107.65 52.20
N GLU A 338 -85.06 -106.71 53.12
CA GLU A 338 -85.78 -106.99 54.37
C GLU A 338 -87.26 -107.38 54.13
N GLN A 339 -87.96 -106.74 53.19
CA GLN A 339 -89.33 -107.16 52.82
C GLN A 339 -89.38 -108.57 52.20
N VAL A 340 -88.38 -108.96 51.41
CA VAL A 340 -88.27 -110.33 50.86
C VAL A 340 -88.05 -111.35 51.98
N LYS A 341 -87.30 -110.99 53.03
CA LYS A 341 -87.06 -111.84 54.21
C LYS A 341 -88.35 -112.08 55.02
N LEU A 342 -89.13 -111.03 55.26
CA LEU A 342 -90.46 -111.09 55.92
C LEU A 342 -91.51 -111.88 55.11
N ALA A 343 -91.43 -111.86 53.77
CA ALA A 343 -92.30 -112.65 52.92
C ALA A 343 -92.00 -114.16 52.96
N ALA A 344 -90.74 -114.55 53.19
CA ALA A 344 -90.35 -115.96 53.36
C ALA A 344 -90.83 -116.53 54.71
N GLU A 345 -90.80 -115.72 55.76
CA GLU A 345 -91.19 -116.13 57.13
C GLU A 345 -92.70 -116.37 57.25
N ASN A 346 -93.53 -115.55 56.58
CA ASN A 346 -94.98 -115.74 56.49
C ASN A 346 -95.41 -116.96 55.66
N LYS A 347 -94.55 -117.52 54.79
CA LYS A 347 -94.86 -118.74 54.04
C LYS A 347 -94.75 -120.01 54.92
N ASN A 348 -93.78 -120.04 55.83
CA ASN A 348 -93.54 -121.20 56.71
C ASN A 348 -94.59 -121.35 57.83
N GLN A 349 -95.34 -120.29 58.18
CA GLN A 349 -96.36 -120.35 59.23
C GLN A 349 -97.75 -120.79 58.74
N LEU A 350 -98.00 -120.86 57.42
CA LEU A 350 -99.30 -121.28 56.88
C LEU A 350 -99.40 -122.80 56.62
N GLU A 351 -98.26 -123.49 56.46
CA GLU A 351 -98.23 -124.92 56.09
C GLU A 351 -98.22 -125.86 57.32
N GLN A 352 -97.96 -125.34 58.53
CA GLN A 352 -98.09 -126.07 59.79
C GLN A 352 -99.52 -126.12 60.36
N ALA A 353 -100.50 -125.46 59.72
CA ALA A 353 -101.86 -125.31 60.25
C ALA A 353 -102.89 -126.35 59.75
N ASN A 354 -102.55 -127.22 58.79
CA ASN A 354 -103.52 -128.09 58.10
C ASN A 354 -103.30 -129.61 58.24
N GLN A 355 -102.53 -130.08 59.24
CA GLN A 355 -102.44 -131.51 59.61
C GLN A 355 -103.05 -131.83 60.98
N ALA A 356 -104.35 -131.54 61.22
CA ALA A 356 -105.08 -132.14 62.36
C ALA A 356 -106.63 -132.01 62.34
N LYS A 357 -107.36 -132.41 61.27
CA LYS A 357 -108.82 -132.66 61.42
C LYS A 357 -109.51 -133.66 60.48
N ALA A 358 -108.88 -134.80 60.17
CA ALA A 358 -109.60 -135.99 59.69
C ALA A 358 -108.86 -137.27 60.08
N ALA A 359 -109.14 -137.77 61.28
CA ALA A 359 -108.72 -139.11 61.70
C ALA A 359 -109.85 -140.13 61.47
N GLN A 360 -109.47 -141.40 61.31
CA GLN A 360 -110.30 -142.60 61.53
C GLN A 360 -111.50 -142.87 60.59
N ALA A 361 -111.21 -143.62 59.51
CA ALA A 361 -111.64 -145.01 59.41
C ALA A 361 -110.39 -145.81 58.96
N LYS A 362 -109.69 -146.62 59.76
CA LYS A 362 -110.11 -147.66 60.73
C LYS A 362 -111.03 -148.69 60.04
N LEU A 363 -110.50 -149.74 59.42
CA LEU A 363 -109.72 -150.87 59.96
C LEU A 363 -110.61 -151.79 60.83
N ALA A 364 -111.41 -152.60 60.13
CA ALA A 364 -112.08 -153.82 60.57
C ALA A 364 -112.53 -154.58 59.31
N ASN A 365 -112.74 -155.89 59.42
CA ASN A 365 -112.87 -156.85 58.30
C ASN A 365 -111.57 -156.92 57.44
N GLU A 366 -110.52 -157.65 57.81
CA GLU A 366 -110.56 -158.99 58.44
C GLU A 366 -111.53 -159.93 57.72
N ARG A 367 -111.24 -161.16 57.34
CA ARG A 367 -110.09 -162.08 57.38
C ARG A 367 -110.73 -163.39 56.89
N GLN A 368 -109.92 -164.38 56.51
CA GLN A 368 -110.28 -165.78 56.80
C GLN A 368 -111.48 -166.47 56.10
N THR A 369 -111.87 -166.07 54.88
CA THR A 369 -112.68 -166.94 54.01
C THR A 369 -112.38 -166.62 52.55
N GLN A 370 -111.86 -167.47 51.67
CA GLN A 370 -111.23 -168.80 51.64
C GLN A 370 -110.65 -168.81 50.19
N ILE A 371 -109.44 -169.31 49.90
CA ILE A 371 -109.10 -170.73 49.72
C ILE A 371 -110.10 -171.44 48.79
N GLU A 372 -109.59 -172.19 47.80
CA GLU A 372 -110.35 -172.77 46.69
C GLU A 372 -111.15 -171.72 45.88
N GLN A 373 -110.66 -171.28 44.72
CA GLN A 373 -111.08 -171.78 43.38
C GLN A 373 -111.65 -170.58 42.59
N LEU A 374 -111.46 -170.35 41.28
CA LEU A 374 -110.67 -170.97 40.19
C LEU A 374 -110.41 -169.78 39.20
N THR A 375 -109.17 -169.47 38.81
CA THR A 375 -108.50 -169.93 37.57
C THR A 375 -108.63 -168.96 36.38
N GLN A 376 -107.53 -168.82 35.60
CA GLN A 376 -107.28 -167.97 34.41
C GLN A 376 -107.00 -166.47 34.73
N ALA A 377 -105.91 -165.83 34.26
CA ALA A 377 -104.73 -166.27 33.46
C ALA A 377 -103.52 -165.33 33.77
N ARG A 378 -102.30 -165.83 34.04
CA ARG A 378 -101.11 -165.96 33.13
C ARG A 378 -100.63 -164.65 32.47
N ASP A 379 -99.34 -164.33 32.33
CA ASP A 379 -98.04 -164.87 32.78
C ASP A 379 -97.05 -163.66 32.82
N GLU A 380 -95.78 -163.67 33.27
CA GLU A 380 -94.82 -164.76 33.59
C GLU A 380 -94.19 -164.53 34.99
N GLN A 381 -93.04 -165.13 35.34
CA GLN A 381 -92.80 -165.49 36.75
C GLN A 381 -91.34 -165.70 37.22
N ALA A 382 -91.13 -165.56 38.54
CA ALA A 382 -90.02 -166.16 39.28
C ALA A 382 -90.54 -167.09 40.39
N LYS A 383 -90.20 -168.40 40.29
CA LYS A 383 -90.22 -169.51 41.27
C LYS A 383 -89.91 -170.83 40.49
N LEU A 384 -89.56 -171.99 41.07
CA LEU A 384 -89.36 -172.42 42.47
C LEU A 384 -88.17 -173.43 42.55
N ALA A 385 -88.12 -174.21 43.63
CA ALA A 385 -87.23 -175.32 43.96
C ALA A 385 -87.70 -176.69 43.42
N ALA A 386 -86.90 -177.73 43.70
CA ALA A 386 -87.24 -179.17 43.70
C ALA A 386 -87.58 -179.85 42.34
N GLU A 387 -86.51 -180.33 41.70
CA GLU A 387 -86.30 -181.72 41.24
C GLU A 387 -87.49 -182.58 40.69
N ASN A 388 -87.23 -183.16 39.52
CA ASN A 388 -87.93 -184.25 38.81
C ASN A 388 -89.15 -183.94 37.91
N LYS A 389 -89.13 -184.59 36.74
CA LYS A 389 -90.21 -184.77 35.74
C LYS A 389 -90.72 -183.49 35.07
N ASN A 390 -90.13 -183.00 33.97
CA ASN A 390 -89.66 -183.68 32.75
C ASN A 390 -90.79 -184.36 31.94
N GLN A 391 -90.87 -184.03 30.64
CA GLN A 391 -91.85 -184.49 29.61
C GLN A 391 -93.26 -183.89 29.77
N LEU A 392 -93.91 -183.26 28.78
CA LEU A 392 -93.64 -183.11 27.33
C LEU A 392 -93.12 -181.67 26.99
N GLU A 393 -92.10 -181.41 26.15
CA GLU A 393 -91.83 -181.90 24.78
C GLU A 393 -92.62 -181.10 23.72
N GLN A 394 -92.07 -180.58 22.61
CA GLN A 394 -90.88 -180.95 21.79
C GLN A 394 -90.18 -179.64 21.31
N ALA A 395 -88.88 -179.55 21.02
CA ALA A 395 -87.88 -180.60 20.79
C ALA A 395 -86.40 -180.11 21.01
N ASN A 396 -85.52 -181.01 21.50
CA ASN A 396 -84.20 -181.42 20.96
C ASN A 396 -83.26 -180.36 20.30
N GLN A 397 -81.92 -180.29 20.50
CA GLN A 397 -80.84 -181.15 21.08
C GLN A 397 -79.56 -180.26 21.24
N ALA A 398 -78.45 -180.60 21.92
CA ALA A 398 -78.11 -181.37 23.12
C ALA A 398 -76.56 -181.38 23.34
N LYS A 399 -76.08 -181.45 24.60
CA LYS A 399 -74.70 -181.93 25.02
C LYS A 399 -73.46 -181.15 24.51
N ALA A 400 -72.23 -181.28 25.05
CA ALA A 400 -71.61 -181.97 26.20
C ALA A 400 -70.31 -181.19 26.57
N ALA A 401 -69.91 -180.98 27.84
CA ALA A 401 -69.05 -181.86 28.69
C ALA A 401 -67.58 -181.98 28.17
N GLN A 402 -66.49 -182.27 28.88
CA GLN A 402 -66.10 -182.66 30.24
C GLN A 402 -64.56 -182.98 30.18
N VAL A 403 -63.96 -183.46 31.30
CA VAL A 403 -62.86 -184.48 31.35
C VAL A 403 -61.35 -184.06 31.29
N LYS A 404 -60.68 -184.37 32.43
CA LYS A 404 -59.31 -184.92 32.66
C LYS A 404 -58.00 -184.13 32.43
N LEU A 405 -57.27 -184.02 33.55
CA LEU A 405 -55.97 -184.67 33.82
C LEU A 405 -54.72 -184.23 33.03
N ALA A 406 -53.98 -183.27 33.60
CA ALA A 406 -52.53 -183.13 33.40
C ALA A 406 -51.88 -182.56 34.68
N ASN A 407 -51.06 -183.39 35.36
CA ASN A 407 -50.28 -183.00 36.54
C ASN A 407 -48.93 -182.34 36.14
N GLU A 408 -48.11 -182.01 37.15
CA GLU A 408 -46.62 -181.88 37.10
C GLU A 408 -45.95 -180.49 37.08
N ARG A 409 -46.64 -179.34 37.24
CA ARG A 409 -45.98 -178.01 37.16
C ARG A 409 -46.07 -177.02 38.34
N GLN A 410 -46.75 -177.32 39.45
CA GLN A 410 -47.09 -176.26 40.43
C GLN A 410 -45.99 -175.87 41.44
N THR A 411 -44.94 -176.66 41.63
CA THR A 411 -43.96 -176.51 42.74
C THR A 411 -42.87 -175.44 42.51
N GLN A 412 -43.16 -174.35 41.79
CA GLN A 412 -42.14 -173.37 41.39
C GLN A 412 -42.53 -171.88 41.61
N ILE A 413 -43.60 -171.60 42.35
CA ILE A 413 -44.14 -170.24 42.53
C ILE A 413 -43.82 -169.62 43.91
N GLU A 414 -43.32 -170.41 44.87
CA GLU A 414 -43.14 -169.97 46.27
C GLU A 414 -41.83 -169.20 46.56
N GLN A 415 -41.02 -168.89 45.53
CA GLN A 415 -39.75 -168.15 45.68
C GLN A 415 -39.80 -166.67 45.27
N LEU A 416 -40.93 -166.15 44.77
CA LEU A 416 -41.01 -164.80 44.17
C LEU A 416 -41.44 -163.67 45.13
N THR A 417 -41.69 -163.94 46.41
CA THR A 417 -42.17 -162.93 47.38
C THR A 417 -41.08 -162.02 47.97
N LYS A 418 -39.82 -162.15 47.55
CA LYS A 418 -38.69 -161.34 48.05
C LYS A 418 -38.20 -160.21 47.12
N ALA A 419 -38.82 -160.02 45.96
CA ALA A 419 -38.37 -159.05 44.94
C ALA A 419 -39.25 -157.80 44.78
N GLY A 420 -40.41 -157.72 45.46
CA GLY A 420 -41.38 -156.63 45.26
C GLY A 420 -41.03 -155.30 45.94
N ASP A 421 -40.45 -155.36 47.15
CA ASP A 421 -40.41 -154.19 48.05
C ASP A 421 -39.29 -153.17 47.73
N GLU A 422 -38.20 -153.57 47.08
CA GLU A 422 -37.13 -152.63 46.70
C GLU A 422 -37.47 -151.81 45.44
N GLN A 423 -38.34 -152.34 44.56
CA GLN A 423 -38.66 -151.68 43.29
C GLN A 423 -39.60 -150.46 43.46
N ALA A 424 -40.35 -150.40 44.57
CA ALA A 424 -41.19 -149.24 44.92
C ALA A 424 -40.39 -148.03 45.42
N LYS A 425 -39.22 -148.25 46.05
CA LYS A 425 -38.46 -147.19 46.72
C LYS A 425 -37.68 -146.31 45.73
N LEU A 426 -37.10 -146.92 44.69
CA LEU A 426 -36.35 -146.23 43.62
C LEU A 426 -37.22 -145.40 42.67
N ALA A 427 -38.53 -145.66 42.61
CA ALA A 427 -39.46 -144.89 41.77
C ALA A 427 -39.79 -143.50 42.38
N ALA A 428 -39.75 -143.36 43.71
CA ALA A 428 -40.05 -142.12 44.40
C ALA A 428 -38.90 -141.08 44.27
N GLU A 429 -37.65 -141.50 44.47
CA GLU A 429 -36.48 -140.60 44.38
C GLU A 429 -36.30 -139.97 42.99
N ARG A 430 -36.54 -140.75 41.93
CA ARG A 430 -36.41 -140.24 40.54
C ARG A 430 -37.44 -139.16 40.20
N LYS A 431 -38.62 -139.15 40.86
CA LYS A 431 -39.61 -138.08 40.66
C LYS A 431 -39.12 -136.75 41.23
N THR A 432 -38.57 -136.77 42.44
CA THR A 432 -38.10 -135.57 43.17
C THR A 432 -36.93 -134.88 42.45
N GLN A 433 -35.99 -135.64 41.89
CA GLN A 433 -34.84 -135.07 41.16
C GLN A 433 -35.25 -134.37 39.85
N LEU A 434 -36.29 -134.86 39.18
CA LEU A 434 -36.78 -134.30 37.91
C LEU A 434 -37.52 -132.96 38.12
N GLU A 435 -38.15 -132.79 39.28
CA GLU A 435 -38.86 -131.57 39.67
C GLU A 435 -37.88 -130.43 40.00
N GLN A 436 -36.78 -130.73 40.72
CA GLN A 436 -35.70 -129.76 41.01
C GLN A 436 -34.95 -129.30 39.74
N ALA A 437 -34.71 -130.20 38.78
CA ALA A 437 -34.04 -129.87 37.52
C ALA A 437 -34.84 -128.87 36.65
N ASN A 438 -36.17 -128.95 36.67
CA ASN A 438 -37.03 -128.02 35.95
C ASN A 438 -37.04 -126.62 36.60
N GLN A 439 -36.95 -126.55 37.94
CA GLN A 439 -36.94 -125.29 38.67
C GLN A 439 -35.65 -124.49 38.40
N ALA A 440 -34.48 -125.15 38.42
CA ALA A 440 -33.19 -124.53 38.09
C ALA A 440 -33.12 -124.00 36.64
N LYS A 441 -33.79 -124.69 35.70
CA LYS A 441 -33.83 -124.26 34.28
C LYS A 441 -34.71 -123.02 34.08
N ALA A 442 -35.76 -122.85 34.87
CA ALA A 442 -36.60 -121.65 34.84
C ALA A 442 -35.86 -120.41 35.38
N GLU A 443 -35.04 -120.55 36.42
CA GLU A 443 -34.25 -119.45 36.98
C GLU A 443 -33.14 -118.99 36.02
N GLN A 444 -32.45 -119.89 35.32
CA GLN A 444 -31.46 -119.49 34.31
C GLN A 444 -32.05 -118.64 33.19
N VAL A 445 -33.27 -118.95 32.71
CA VAL A 445 -33.94 -118.15 31.67
C VAL A 445 -34.30 -116.75 32.18
N LYS A 446 -34.70 -116.64 33.45
CA LYS A 446 -34.99 -115.35 34.09
C LYS A 446 -33.73 -114.47 34.18
N LEU A 447 -32.62 -115.05 34.66
CA LEU A 447 -31.33 -114.36 34.80
C LEU A 447 -30.72 -113.96 33.45
N ALA A 448 -30.95 -114.75 32.38
CA ALA A 448 -30.54 -114.41 31.03
C ALA A 448 -31.27 -113.17 30.48
N ASN A 449 -32.59 -113.09 30.70
CA ASN A 449 -33.40 -111.94 30.26
C ASN A 449 -33.04 -110.65 31.02
N GLU A 450 -32.78 -110.73 32.33
CA GLU A 450 -32.31 -109.57 33.12
C GLU A 450 -30.95 -109.05 32.64
N ARG A 451 -30.00 -109.97 32.33
CA ARG A 451 -28.69 -109.60 31.77
C ARG A 451 -28.80 -108.99 30.38
N GLN A 452 -29.68 -109.50 29.52
CA GLN A 452 -29.93 -108.90 28.20
C GLN A 452 -30.43 -107.46 28.33
N SER A 453 -31.36 -107.21 29.27
CA SER A 453 -31.89 -105.86 29.52
C SER A 453 -30.84 -104.89 30.09
N GLN A 454 -29.95 -105.35 30.98
CA GLN A 454 -28.82 -104.56 31.46
C GLN A 454 -27.80 -104.23 30.35
N ILE A 455 -27.52 -105.16 29.44
CA ILE A 455 -26.64 -104.93 28.29
C ILE A 455 -27.23 -103.86 27.35
N GLU A 456 -28.54 -103.90 27.05
CA GLU A 456 -29.20 -102.86 26.24
C GLU A 456 -29.18 -101.47 26.91
N GLN A 457 -29.33 -101.40 28.24
CA GLN A 457 -29.22 -100.13 28.97
C GLN A 457 -27.79 -99.57 28.96
N LEU A 458 -26.78 -100.41 29.17
CA LEU A 458 -25.37 -100.00 29.13
C LEU A 458 -24.92 -99.56 27.73
N THR A 459 -25.41 -100.21 26.67
CA THR A 459 -25.12 -99.79 25.28
C THR A 459 -25.69 -98.39 25.00
N LYS A 460 -26.95 -98.12 25.38
CA LYS A 460 -27.55 -96.78 25.25
C LYS A 460 -26.78 -95.71 26.03
N ALA A 461 -26.36 -96.00 27.25
CA ALA A 461 -25.56 -95.08 28.06
C ALA A 461 -24.19 -94.79 27.40
N GLY A 462 -23.56 -95.79 26.79
CA GLY A 462 -22.32 -95.63 26.03
C GLY A 462 -22.48 -94.72 24.81
N ASP A 463 -23.56 -94.88 24.04
CA ASP A 463 -23.87 -94.06 22.87
C ASP A 463 -24.16 -92.59 23.25
N GLU A 464 -24.93 -92.36 24.33
CA GLU A 464 -25.17 -91.00 24.85
C GLU A 464 -23.88 -90.34 25.36
N GLN A 465 -23.01 -91.10 26.04
CA GLN A 465 -21.74 -90.59 26.55
C GLN A 465 -20.74 -90.28 25.42
N ALA A 466 -20.74 -91.07 24.33
CA ALA A 466 -19.97 -90.77 23.12
C ALA A 466 -20.50 -89.51 22.41
N LYS A 467 -21.82 -89.32 22.35
CA LYS A 467 -22.44 -88.13 21.78
C LYS A 467 -22.09 -86.86 22.58
N LEU A 468 -22.22 -86.90 23.91
CA LEU A 468 -21.81 -85.82 24.81
C LEU A 468 -20.32 -85.48 24.69
N ALA A 469 -19.45 -86.49 24.54
CA ALA A 469 -18.01 -86.25 24.32
C ALA A 469 -17.74 -85.52 22.99
N SER A 470 -18.48 -85.84 21.92
CA SER A 470 -18.38 -85.16 20.62
C SER A 470 -18.90 -83.71 20.68
N GLU A 471 -20.04 -83.49 21.34
CA GLU A 471 -20.63 -82.15 21.53
C GLU A 471 -19.69 -81.27 22.38
N ASN A 472 -19.16 -81.78 23.49
CA ASN A 472 -18.20 -81.06 24.33
C ASN A 472 -16.89 -80.72 23.59
N LYS A 473 -16.39 -81.63 22.73
CA LYS A 473 -15.22 -81.34 21.89
C LYS A 473 -15.51 -80.20 20.90
N THR A 474 -16.68 -80.21 20.28
CA THR A 474 -17.12 -79.15 19.35
C THR A 474 -17.29 -77.80 20.05
N GLN A 475 -17.86 -77.79 21.26
CA GLN A 475 -18.00 -76.57 22.07
C GLN A 475 -16.64 -76.01 22.51
N LEU A 476 -15.67 -76.88 22.86
CA LEU A 476 -14.32 -76.45 23.22
C LEU A 476 -13.56 -75.83 22.02
N GLU A 477 -13.72 -76.42 20.83
CA GLU A 477 -13.19 -75.90 19.57
C GLU A 477 -13.75 -74.48 19.27
N GLN A 478 -15.08 -74.33 19.39
CA GLN A 478 -15.77 -73.05 19.20
C GLN A 478 -15.37 -72.00 20.24
N ALA A 479 -15.22 -72.38 21.52
CA ALA A 479 -14.78 -71.49 22.58
C ALA A 479 -13.34 -70.99 22.36
N ASN A 480 -12.44 -71.85 21.88
CA ASN A 480 -11.07 -71.47 21.53
C ASN A 480 -11.02 -70.52 20.32
N GLN A 481 -11.84 -70.76 19.29
CA GLN A 481 -11.97 -69.86 18.14
C GLN A 481 -12.55 -68.49 18.56
N ALA A 482 -13.57 -68.47 19.42
CA ALA A 482 -14.14 -67.24 19.98
C ALA A 482 -13.10 -66.45 20.80
N LYS A 483 -12.30 -67.13 21.63
CA LYS A 483 -11.23 -66.50 22.43
C LYS A 483 -10.10 -65.93 21.54
N ALA A 484 -9.73 -66.62 20.46
CA ALA A 484 -8.77 -66.12 19.49
C ALA A 484 -9.31 -64.89 18.73
N ALA A 485 -10.57 -64.90 18.32
CA ALA A 485 -11.23 -63.75 17.70
C ALA A 485 -11.31 -62.54 18.66
N GLN A 486 -11.63 -62.78 19.94
CA GLN A 486 -11.70 -61.74 20.97
C GLN A 486 -10.33 -61.13 21.26
N ALA A 487 -9.26 -61.92 21.29
CA ALA A 487 -7.88 -61.42 21.42
C ALA A 487 -7.45 -60.57 20.21
N LYS A 488 -7.83 -60.98 18.99
CA LYS A 488 -7.56 -60.21 17.78
C LYS A 488 -8.29 -58.87 17.77
N LEU A 489 -9.58 -58.87 18.13
CA LEU A 489 -10.39 -57.66 18.27
C LEU A 489 -9.87 -56.72 19.38
N ALA A 490 -9.32 -57.27 20.47
CA ALA A 490 -8.69 -56.49 21.53
C ALA A 490 -7.43 -55.76 21.03
N ASN A 491 -6.57 -56.44 20.26
CA ASN A 491 -5.37 -55.83 19.66
C ASN A 491 -5.73 -54.78 18.60
N GLU A 492 -6.74 -55.03 17.76
CA GLU A 492 -7.24 -54.06 16.77
C GLU A 492 -7.83 -52.82 17.45
N ARG A 493 -8.53 -52.99 18.59
CA ARG A 493 -9.02 -51.87 19.41
C ARG A 493 -7.90 -51.11 20.11
N GLN A 494 -6.87 -51.79 20.62
CA GLN A 494 -5.70 -51.16 21.22
C GLN A 494 -4.99 -50.25 20.20
N ALA A 495 -4.76 -50.76 18.98
CA ALA A 495 -4.17 -49.98 17.89
C ALA A 495 -5.05 -48.78 17.46
N GLN A 496 -6.37 -48.93 17.43
CA GLN A 496 -7.28 -47.80 17.19
C GLN A 496 -7.22 -46.75 18.31
N VAL A 497 -7.09 -47.16 19.57
CA VAL A 497 -6.96 -46.22 20.70
C VAL A 497 -5.63 -45.46 20.65
N GLU A 498 -4.53 -46.11 20.29
CA GLU A 498 -3.25 -45.43 20.05
C GLU A 498 -3.34 -44.41 18.90
N GLN A 499 -3.86 -44.81 17.73
CA GLN A 499 -4.05 -43.89 16.60
C GLN A 499 -4.96 -42.70 16.92
N LEU A 500 -6.05 -42.92 17.67
CA LEU A 500 -6.94 -41.86 18.12
C LEU A 500 -6.30 -40.95 19.19
N THR A 501 -5.32 -41.45 19.95
CA THR A 501 -4.56 -40.66 20.92
C THR A 501 -3.55 -39.77 20.20
N GLU A 502 -2.75 -40.32 19.27
CA GLU A 502 -1.82 -39.56 18.42
C GLU A 502 -2.55 -38.46 17.64
N ALA A 503 -3.66 -38.80 16.97
CA ALA A 503 -4.47 -37.83 16.23
C ALA A 503 -5.06 -36.73 17.13
N ARG A 504 -5.41 -37.05 18.39
CA ARG A 504 -5.91 -36.07 19.37
C ARG A 504 -4.80 -35.13 19.84
N ASP A 505 -3.60 -35.65 20.10
CA ASP A 505 -2.46 -34.83 20.53
C ASP A 505 -1.99 -33.91 19.39
N GLU A 506 -1.99 -34.40 18.16
CA GLU A 506 -1.70 -33.60 16.97
C GLU A 506 -2.77 -32.52 16.72
N GLN A 507 -4.06 -32.85 16.90
CA GLN A 507 -5.15 -31.88 16.86
C GLN A 507 -5.06 -30.84 17.99
N ALA A 508 -4.62 -31.22 19.19
CA ALA A 508 -4.39 -30.30 20.29
C ALA A 508 -3.21 -29.35 20.03
N LYS A 509 -2.15 -29.85 19.38
CA LYS A 509 -0.98 -29.08 18.95
C LYS A 509 -1.36 -28.06 17.87
N LEU A 510 -2.11 -28.48 16.84
CA LEU A 510 -2.69 -27.59 15.83
C LEU A 510 -3.64 -26.54 16.44
N ALA A 511 -4.44 -26.90 17.44
CA ALA A 511 -5.31 -25.94 18.12
C ALA A 511 -4.53 -24.88 18.91
N ALA A 512 -3.42 -25.26 19.56
CA ALA A 512 -2.53 -24.31 20.24
C ALA A 512 -1.78 -23.39 19.26
N GLU A 513 -1.34 -23.93 18.12
CA GLU A 513 -0.67 -23.18 17.06
C GLU A 513 -1.64 -22.18 16.39
N ASN A 514 -2.85 -22.64 16.02
CA ASN A 514 -3.92 -21.79 15.50
C ASN A 514 -4.32 -20.68 16.48
N LYS A 515 -4.38 -20.97 17.79
CA LYS A 515 -4.63 -19.95 18.82
C LYS A 515 -3.53 -18.89 18.82
N THR A 516 -2.27 -19.31 18.71
CA THR A 516 -1.10 -18.41 18.68
C THR A 516 -1.10 -17.54 17.41
N GLN A 517 -1.43 -18.11 16.25
CA GLN A 517 -1.60 -17.36 15.01
C GLN A 517 -2.76 -16.34 15.10
N LEU A 518 -3.89 -16.72 15.72
CA LEU A 518 -5.03 -15.82 15.92
C LEU A 518 -4.67 -14.62 16.82
N GLU A 519 -3.89 -14.86 17.88
CA GLU A 519 -3.34 -13.83 18.78
C GLU A 519 -2.45 -12.84 18.01
N GLN A 520 -1.53 -13.35 17.18
CA GLN A 520 -0.65 -12.54 16.33
C GLN A 520 -1.43 -11.73 15.28
N VAL A 521 -2.42 -12.33 14.62
CA VAL A 521 -3.30 -11.64 13.65
C VAL A 521 -4.11 -10.53 14.33
N ASN A 522 -4.59 -10.74 15.56
CA ASN A 522 -5.29 -9.71 16.32
C ASN A 522 -4.37 -8.55 16.72
N GLN A 523 -3.13 -8.83 17.13
CA GLN A 523 -2.12 -7.80 17.41
C GLN A 523 -1.74 -7.01 16.15
N ALA A 524 -1.51 -7.69 15.02
CA ALA A 524 -1.23 -7.06 13.73
C ALA A 524 -2.39 -6.17 13.26
N LYS A 525 -3.64 -6.62 13.43
CA LYS A 525 -4.85 -5.85 13.12
C LYS A 525 -4.97 -4.61 14.02
N ALA A 526 -4.68 -4.73 15.31
CA ALA A 526 -4.68 -3.58 16.23
C ALA A 526 -3.59 -2.54 15.87
N ALA A 527 -2.40 -2.99 15.46
CA ALA A 527 -1.34 -2.11 14.95
C ALA A 527 -1.75 -1.43 13.63
N GLN A 528 -2.40 -2.15 12.71
CA GLN A 528 -2.94 -1.59 11.47
C GLN A 528 -4.00 -0.51 11.73
N VAL A 529 -4.88 -0.70 12.71
CA VAL A 529 -5.89 0.30 13.10
C VAL A 529 -5.24 1.55 13.71
N LYS A 530 -4.21 1.42 14.56
CA LYS A 530 -3.43 2.58 15.02
C LYS A 530 -2.81 3.36 13.87
N LEU A 531 -2.10 2.67 12.97
CA LEU A 531 -1.46 3.29 11.82
C LEU A 531 -2.46 3.94 10.85
N ALA A 532 -3.66 3.36 10.70
CA ALA A 532 -4.76 3.96 9.93
C ALA A 532 -5.27 5.25 10.57
N ASN A 533 -5.44 5.28 11.89
CA ASN A 533 -5.87 6.49 12.62
C ASN A 533 -4.80 7.59 12.57
N GLU A 534 -3.52 7.25 12.73
CA GLU A 534 -2.39 8.20 12.60
C GLU A 534 -2.33 8.80 11.18
N ARG A 535 -2.50 7.98 10.14
CA ARG A 535 -2.60 8.43 8.74
C ARG A 535 -3.82 9.31 8.50
N GLN A 536 -4.97 8.97 9.08
CA GLN A 536 -6.17 9.80 8.99
C GLN A 536 -5.92 11.19 9.60
N THR A 537 -5.29 11.25 10.78
CA THR A 537 -4.91 12.52 11.42
C THR A 537 -3.96 13.34 10.55
N GLN A 538 -2.96 12.71 9.92
CA GLN A 538 -2.05 13.39 8.99
C GLN A 538 -2.75 13.92 7.73
N ILE A 539 -3.68 13.14 7.15
CA ILE A 539 -4.47 13.57 5.98
C ILE A 539 -5.32 14.81 6.34
N GLU A 540 -5.91 14.83 7.53
CA GLU A 540 -6.75 15.93 8.02
C GLU A 540 -5.92 17.21 8.25
N GLN A 541 -4.72 17.09 8.84
CA GLN A 541 -3.75 18.20 8.96
C GLN A 541 -3.28 18.74 7.60
N LEU A 542 -2.93 17.84 6.66
CA LEU A 542 -2.51 18.23 5.31
C LEU A 542 -3.65 18.89 4.51
N THR A 543 -4.90 18.53 4.80
CA THR A 543 -6.09 19.14 4.18
C THR A 543 -6.28 20.57 4.70
N GLN A 544 -6.20 20.78 6.02
CA GLN A 544 -6.25 22.12 6.63
C GLN A 544 -5.13 23.03 6.09
N ALA A 545 -3.89 22.53 6.03
CA ALA A 545 -2.75 23.29 5.49
C ALA A 545 -2.94 23.65 4.00
N ARG A 546 -3.55 22.76 3.20
CA ARG A 546 -3.88 23.04 1.80
C ARG A 546 -4.95 24.11 1.68
N ASP A 547 -5.99 24.07 2.51
CA ASP A 547 -7.08 25.06 2.49
C ASP A 547 -6.59 26.44 2.94
N GLU A 548 -5.69 26.53 3.93
CA GLU A 548 -5.00 27.78 4.28
C GLU A 548 -4.12 28.31 3.13
N GLN A 549 -3.36 27.45 2.45
CA GLN A 549 -2.59 27.88 1.26
C GLN A 549 -3.50 28.36 0.12
N ALA A 550 -4.64 27.71 -0.11
CA ALA A 550 -5.62 28.14 -1.10
C ALA A 550 -6.21 29.51 -0.76
N LYS A 551 -6.52 29.76 0.52
CA LYS A 551 -6.99 31.06 1.02
C LYS A 551 -5.94 32.17 0.83
N LEU A 552 -4.68 31.91 1.22
CA LEU A 552 -3.56 32.84 1.03
C LEU A 552 -3.28 33.12 -0.45
N ALA A 553 -3.42 32.12 -1.32
CA ALA A 553 -3.26 32.29 -2.77
C ALA A 553 -4.37 33.17 -3.38
N ALA A 554 -5.61 33.01 -2.93
CA ALA A 554 -6.73 33.87 -3.33
C ALA A 554 -6.52 35.32 -2.87
N GLU A 555 -6.10 35.51 -1.62
CA GLU A 555 -5.85 36.83 -1.02
C GLU A 555 -4.69 37.56 -1.73
N ARG A 556 -3.59 36.85 -2.03
CA ARG A 556 -2.48 37.38 -2.86
C ARG A 556 -2.93 37.74 -4.27
N LYS A 557 -3.82 36.96 -4.89
CA LYS A 557 -4.38 37.29 -6.21
C LYS A 557 -5.15 38.61 -6.17
N THR A 558 -6.01 38.80 -5.17
CA THR A 558 -6.74 40.07 -4.98
C THR A 558 -5.80 41.26 -4.77
N GLN A 559 -4.74 41.11 -3.98
CA GLN A 559 -3.72 42.16 -3.79
C GLN A 559 -2.99 42.52 -5.10
N LEU A 560 -2.61 41.52 -5.91
CA LEU A 560 -2.01 41.73 -7.23
C LEU A 560 -2.95 42.47 -8.19
N GLU A 561 -4.23 42.15 -8.16
CA GLU A 561 -5.24 42.76 -9.01
C GLU A 561 -5.49 44.23 -8.63
N GLN A 562 -5.53 44.54 -7.32
CA GLN A 562 -5.55 45.91 -6.81
C GLN A 562 -4.26 46.70 -7.15
N ALA A 563 -3.09 46.09 -7.00
CA ALA A 563 -1.81 46.73 -7.34
C ALA A 563 -1.72 47.05 -8.84
N ASN A 564 -2.22 46.17 -9.71
CA ASN A 564 -2.30 46.41 -11.15
C ASN A 564 -3.28 47.55 -11.49
N GLN A 565 -4.45 47.64 -10.84
CA GLN A 565 -5.37 48.76 -11.01
C GLN A 565 -4.73 50.09 -10.59
N ALA A 566 -4.08 50.15 -9.41
CA ALA A 566 -3.37 51.34 -8.95
C ALA A 566 -2.22 51.75 -9.89
N LYS A 567 -1.51 50.79 -10.48
CA LYS A 567 -0.46 51.05 -11.49
C LYS A 567 -1.04 51.64 -12.78
N VAL A 568 -2.17 51.13 -13.27
CA VAL A 568 -2.88 51.69 -14.43
C VAL A 568 -3.35 53.13 -14.15
N GLU A 569 -3.81 53.40 -12.93
CA GLU A 569 -4.24 54.73 -12.50
C GLU A 569 -3.06 55.73 -12.41
N GLN A 570 -1.92 55.31 -11.87
CA GLN A 570 -0.69 56.13 -11.88
C GLN A 570 -0.21 56.43 -13.30
N VAL A 571 -0.29 55.48 -14.24
CA VAL A 571 0.06 55.71 -15.65
C VAL A 571 -0.88 56.73 -16.31
N LYS A 572 -2.20 56.67 -16.03
CA LYS A 572 -3.14 57.71 -16.49
C LYS A 572 -2.76 59.09 -15.94
N LEU A 573 -2.52 59.20 -14.64
CA LEU A 573 -2.15 60.45 -13.97
C LEU A 573 -0.81 61.01 -14.50
N ALA A 574 0.14 60.13 -14.82
CA ALA A 574 1.41 60.52 -15.44
C ALA A 574 1.20 61.09 -16.86
N ASN A 575 0.36 60.44 -17.68
CA ASN A 575 0.03 60.92 -19.03
C ASN A 575 -0.72 62.26 -19.00
N GLU A 576 -1.65 62.45 -18.07
CA GLU A 576 -2.34 63.75 -17.86
C GLU A 576 -1.35 64.85 -17.44
N ARG A 577 -0.44 64.56 -16.50
CA ARG A 577 0.62 65.49 -16.11
C ARG A 577 1.56 65.82 -17.26
N GLN A 578 1.93 64.84 -18.09
CA GLN A 578 2.75 65.10 -19.28
C GLN A 578 2.02 66.02 -20.26
N SER A 579 0.72 65.80 -20.50
CA SER A 579 -0.08 66.68 -21.36
C SER A 579 -0.15 68.12 -20.82
N GLN A 580 -0.26 68.30 -19.50
CA GLN A 580 -0.19 69.62 -18.86
C GLN A 580 1.20 70.27 -19.00
N ILE A 581 2.28 69.51 -18.85
CA ILE A 581 3.66 69.98 -19.07
C ILE A 581 3.86 70.44 -20.52
N ASP A 582 3.36 69.68 -21.51
CA ASP A 582 3.45 70.03 -22.93
C ASP A 582 2.67 71.32 -23.24
N GLN A 583 1.49 71.51 -22.64
CA GLN A 583 0.69 72.74 -22.77
C GLN A 583 1.39 73.95 -22.14
N LEU A 584 1.92 73.80 -20.92
CA LEU A 584 2.66 74.86 -20.23
C LEU A 584 3.96 75.23 -20.96
N THR A 585 4.63 74.25 -21.58
CA THR A 585 5.83 74.48 -22.41
C THR A 585 5.48 75.30 -23.65
N LYS A 586 4.43 74.93 -24.40
CA LYS A 586 3.95 75.73 -25.54
C LYS A 586 3.58 77.17 -25.14
N ALA A 587 2.86 77.35 -24.03
CA ALA A 587 2.49 78.67 -23.53
C ALA A 587 3.71 79.50 -23.12
N ARG A 588 4.75 78.87 -22.54
CA ARG A 588 6.03 79.53 -22.23
C ARG A 588 6.77 79.95 -23.49
N ASP A 589 6.81 79.11 -24.51
CA ASP A 589 7.50 79.41 -25.77
C ASP A 589 6.79 80.54 -26.54
N GLU A 590 5.46 80.58 -26.54
CA GLU A 590 4.68 81.73 -27.05
C GLU A 590 4.97 83.01 -26.25
N GLN A 591 5.03 82.96 -24.91
CA GLN A 591 5.42 84.12 -24.11
C GLN A 591 6.86 84.57 -24.41
N ALA A 592 7.79 83.65 -24.60
CA ALA A 592 9.18 83.98 -24.97
C ALA A 592 9.26 84.65 -26.34
N LYS A 593 8.50 84.15 -27.33
CA LYS A 593 8.38 84.77 -28.66
C LYS A 593 7.79 86.18 -28.59
N LEU A 594 6.67 86.36 -27.87
CA LEU A 594 6.04 87.67 -27.66
C LEU A 594 6.96 88.64 -26.91
N ALA A 595 7.78 88.16 -25.97
CA ALA A 595 8.78 88.97 -25.29
C ALA A 595 9.92 89.42 -26.23
N ALA A 596 10.37 88.55 -27.13
CA ALA A 596 11.37 88.87 -28.15
C ALA A 596 10.84 89.87 -29.20
N GLU A 597 9.59 89.72 -29.65
CA GLU A 597 8.91 90.67 -30.53
C GLU A 597 8.76 92.03 -29.85
N ARG A 598 8.30 92.08 -28.60
CA ARG A 598 8.20 93.33 -27.81
C ARG A 598 9.57 94.00 -27.62
N LYS A 599 10.63 93.24 -27.34
CA LYS A 599 12.00 93.76 -27.24
C LYS A 599 12.42 94.43 -28.55
N THR A 600 12.19 93.75 -29.68
CA THR A 600 12.48 94.26 -31.03
C THR A 600 11.73 95.56 -31.33
N GLN A 601 10.43 95.63 -31.02
CA GLN A 601 9.62 96.84 -31.19
C GLN A 601 10.12 98.00 -30.32
N LEU A 602 10.53 97.73 -29.07
CA LEU A 602 11.05 98.74 -28.15
C LEU A 602 12.41 99.28 -28.61
N GLU A 603 13.24 98.43 -29.19
CA GLU A 603 14.52 98.81 -29.80
C GLU A 603 14.34 99.65 -31.07
N GLN A 604 13.39 99.29 -31.94
CA GLN A 604 12.98 100.12 -33.08
C GLN A 604 12.41 101.49 -32.65
N ALA A 605 11.58 101.53 -31.61
CA ALA A 605 11.03 102.77 -31.06
C ALA A 605 12.14 103.67 -30.48
N ASN A 606 13.15 103.10 -29.82
CA ASN A 606 14.32 103.84 -29.34
C ASN A 606 15.16 104.39 -30.49
N GLN A 607 15.38 103.63 -31.56
CA GLN A 607 16.07 104.11 -32.77
C GLN A 607 15.30 105.25 -33.45
N ALA A 608 13.98 105.13 -33.59
CA ALA A 608 13.12 106.18 -34.15
C ALA A 608 13.16 107.46 -33.28
N LYS A 609 13.15 107.33 -31.96
CA LYS A 609 13.30 108.45 -31.02
C LYS A 609 14.67 109.11 -31.13
N ALA A 610 15.76 108.33 -31.25
CA ALA A 610 17.10 108.85 -31.46
C ALA A 610 17.21 109.60 -32.80
N ALA A 611 16.60 109.09 -33.86
CA ALA A 611 16.52 109.77 -35.16
C ALA A 611 15.74 111.09 -35.09
N GLN A 612 14.61 111.14 -34.35
CA GLN A 612 13.89 112.40 -34.10
C GLN A 612 14.72 113.42 -33.31
N VAL A 613 15.45 112.99 -32.28
CA VAL A 613 16.36 113.88 -31.53
C VAL A 613 17.47 114.42 -32.43
N LYS A 614 18.05 113.58 -33.28
CA LYS A 614 19.07 114.01 -34.24
C LYS A 614 18.51 115.05 -35.23
N LEU A 615 17.33 114.79 -35.81
CA LEU A 615 16.64 115.73 -36.71
C LEU A 615 16.26 117.05 -36.01
N ALA A 616 15.88 116.99 -34.73
CA ALA A 616 15.61 118.17 -33.92
C ALA A 616 16.88 119.01 -33.71
N ASN A 617 18.02 118.39 -33.41
CA ASN A 617 19.32 119.06 -33.27
C ASN A 617 19.82 119.64 -34.60
N GLU A 618 19.62 118.95 -35.72
CA GLU A 618 19.94 119.45 -37.06
C GLU A 618 19.08 120.68 -37.41
N ARG A 619 17.77 120.65 -37.10
CA ARG A 619 16.88 121.81 -37.23
C ARG A 619 17.26 122.97 -36.31
N GLN A 620 17.64 122.69 -35.06
CA GLN A 620 18.12 123.71 -34.12
C GLN A 620 19.38 124.40 -34.66
N THR A 621 20.33 123.63 -35.20
CA THR A 621 21.54 124.14 -35.85
C THR A 621 21.19 125.02 -37.07
N GLN A 622 20.24 124.61 -37.91
CA GLN A 622 19.76 125.43 -39.03
C GLN A 622 19.09 126.74 -38.56
N ILE A 623 18.30 126.71 -37.48
CA ILE A 623 17.68 127.92 -36.89
C ILE A 623 18.76 128.87 -36.37
N GLU A 624 19.82 128.38 -35.72
CA GLU A 624 20.95 129.22 -35.31
C GLU A 624 21.71 129.82 -36.49
N GLN A 625 21.96 129.05 -37.56
CA GLN A 625 22.60 129.55 -38.78
C GLN A 625 21.75 130.63 -39.47
N LEU A 626 20.44 130.41 -39.59
CA LEU A 626 19.50 131.39 -40.16
C LEU A 626 19.38 132.64 -39.28
N THR A 627 19.42 132.50 -37.96
CA THR A 627 19.44 133.65 -37.02
C THR A 627 20.71 134.48 -37.22
N LYS A 628 21.90 133.84 -37.26
CA LYS A 628 23.17 134.53 -37.54
C LYS A 628 23.16 135.24 -38.89
N ALA A 629 22.69 134.58 -39.95
CA ALA A 629 22.58 135.17 -41.28
C ALA A 629 21.62 136.38 -41.30
N LYS A 630 20.52 136.32 -40.54
CA LYS A 630 19.57 137.43 -40.39
C LYS A 630 20.18 138.62 -39.64
N ASP A 631 20.92 138.37 -38.57
CA ASP A 631 21.62 139.42 -37.80
C ASP A 631 22.73 140.07 -38.63
N GLU A 632 23.45 139.28 -39.44
CA GLU A 632 24.47 139.76 -40.37
C GLU A 632 23.86 140.57 -41.52
N GLN A 633 22.71 140.13 -42.05
CA GLN A 633 21.91 140.90 -43.01
C GLN A 633 21.40 142.22 -42.41
N ALA A 634 20.95 142.23 -41.15
CA ALA A 634 20.54 143.44 -40.45
C ALA A 634 21.71 144.43 -40.28
N ARG A 635 22.90 143.94 -39.92
CA ARG A 635 24.14 144.77 -39.87
C ARG A 635 24.51 145.32 -41.25
N LEU A 636 24.40 144.52 -42.31
CA LEU A 636 24.64 144.96 -43.69
C LEU A 636 23.68 146.08 -44.12
N VAL A 637 22.38 145.96 -43.82
CA VAL A 637 21.37 146.99 -44.13
C VAL A 637 21.68 148.29 -43.37
N VAL A 638 22.03 148.23 -42.08
CA VAL A 638 22.42 149.41 -41.30
C VAL A 638 23.70 150.06 -41.87
N SER A 639 24.69 149.27 -42.28
CA SER A 639 25.93 149.76 -42.92
C SER A 639 25.67 150.47 -44.25
N GLN A 640 24.84 149.87 -45.12
CA GLN A 640 24.47 150.46 -46.41
C GLN A 640 23.65 151.75 -46.24
N GLN A 641 22.78 151.82 -45.23
CA GLN A 641 22.05 153.03 -44.91
C GLN A 641 23.00 154.15 -44.47
N LEU A 642 23.99 153.85 -43.60
CA LEU A 642 25.00 154.80 -43.16
C LEU A 642 25.87 155.32 -44.32
N GLN A 643 26.23 154.47 -45.28
CA GLN A 643 26.96 154.88 -46.49
C GLN A 643 26.14 155.83 -47.36
N ARG A 644 24.86 155.54 -47.60
CA ARG A 644 23.95 156.42 -48.36
C ARG A 644 23.80 157.79 -47.72
N ASP A 645 23.68 157.85 -46.40
CA ASP A 645 23.57 159.11 -45.67
C ASP A 645 24.87 159.93 -45.75
N GLN A 646 26.05 159.28 -45.72
CA GLN A 646 27.35 159.94 -45.96
C GLN A 646 27.52 160.44 -47.41
N GLU A 647 27.10 159.67 -48.41
CA GLU A 647 27.15 160.07 -49.82
C GLU A 647 26.23 161.27 -50.09
N LYS A 648 25.03 161.27 -49.51
CA LYS A 648 24.09 162.39 -49.60
C LYS A 648 24.67 163.67 -48.98
N LEU A 649 25.30 163.56 -47.80
CA LEU A 649 25.98 164.69 -47.16
C LEU A 649 27.15 165.24 -47.99
N ARG A 650 27.89 164.37 -48.70
CA ARG A 650 28.93 164.78 -49.66
C ARG A 650 28.34 165.51 -50.86
N ALA A 651 27.22 165.04 -51.41
CA ALA A 651 26.54 165.69 -52.53
C ALA A 651 26.07 167.11 -52.16
N ASP A 652 25.40 167.28 -51.01
CA ASP A 652 24.92 168.58 -50.53
C ASP A 652 26.07 169.58 -50.29
N ASN A 653 27.22 169.12 -49.79
CA ASN A 653 28.41 169.97 -49.61
C ASN A 653 29.03 170.37 -50.96
N ASN A 654 29.18 169.43 -51.90
CA ASN A 654 29.68 169.73 -53.24
C ASN A 654 28.78 170.72 -54.00
N GLN A 655 27.45 170.60 -53.84
CA GLN A 655 26.47 171.53 -54.41
C GLN A 655 26.70 172.97 -53.90
N ARG A 656 26.87 173.14 -52.59
CA ARG A 656 27.15 174.45 -51.96
C ARG A 656 28.47 175.07 -52.40
N ASP A 657 29.52 174.26 -52.55
CA ASP A 657 30.80 174.78 -53.02
C ASP A 657 30.76 175.11 -54.52
N LEU A 658 29.93 174.43 -55.32
CA LEU A 658 29.67 174.80 -56.71
C LEU A 658 28.93 176.15 -56.81
N GLU A 659 27.91 176.39 -55.97
CA GLU A 659 27.19 177.67 -55.91
C GLU A 659 28.10 178.84 -55.49
N LYS A 660 29.03 178.62 -54.55
CA LYS A 660 30.07 179.61 -54.22
C LYS A 660 30.98 179.88 -55.41
N LYS A 661 31.50 178.83 -56.06
CA LYS A 661 32.38 178.93 -57.24
C LYS A 661 31.71 179.67 -58.39
N GLN A 662 30.41 179.49 -58.60
CA GLN A 662 29.64 180.23 -59.62
C GLN A 662 29.55 181.72 -59.29
N LYS A 663 29.25 182.09 -58.04
CA LYS A 663 29.28 183.50 -57.60
C LYS A 663 30.67 184.13 -57.66
N GLU A 664 31.72 183.37 -57.36
CA GLU A 664 33.11 183.84 -57.54
C GLU A 664 33.42 184.06 -59.03
N LEU A 665 32.98 183.17 -59.92
CA LEU A 665 33.19 183.30 -61.37
C LEU A 665 32.46 184.53 -61.95
N GLU A 666 31.20 184.74 -61.57
CA GLU A 666 30.38 185.88 -62.02
C GLU A 666 30.99 187.23 -61.59
N ASN A 667 31.59 187.28 -60.40
CA ASN A 667 32.35 188.44 -59.90
C ASN A 667 33.71 188.61 -60.61
N LEU A 668 34.39 187.50 -60.94
CA LEU A 668 35.65 187.51 -61.70
C LEU A 668 35.44 187.92 -63.18
N GLU A 669 34.31 187.57 -63.79
CA GLU A 669 33.96 188.01 -65.14
C GLU A 669 33.69 189.53 -65.18
N GLN A 670 33.07 190.10 -64.14
CA GLN A 670 32.99 191.56 -63.98
C GLN A 670 34.39 192.19 -63.86
N GLN A 671 35.29 191.61 -63.05
CA GLN A 671 36.66 192.09 -62.92
C GLN A 671 37.48 191.96 -64.22
N LEU A 672 37.26 190.91 -65.02
CA LEU A 672 37.91 190.72 -66.33
C LEU A 672 37.39 191.68 -67.39
N ALA A 673 36.11 192.06 -67.35
CA ALA A 673 35.56 193.13 -68.19
C ALA A 673 36.17 194.50 -67.84
N GLU A 674 36.35 194.77 -66.54
CA GLU A 674 36.97 195.99 -66.04
C GLU A 674 38.49 196.03 -66.37
N LEU A 675 39.19 194.89 -66.25
CA LEU A 675 40.63 194.78 -66.54
C LEU A 675 40.95 194.82 -68.04
N ASN A 676 40.08 194.32 -68.92
CA ASN A 676 40.28 194.42 -70.39
C ASN A 676 40.01 195.83 -70.93
N GLN A 677 39.20 196.66 -70.25
CA GLN A 677 39.24 198.11 -70.46
C GLN A 677 40.55 198.71 -69.90
N ARG A 678 41.15 198.06 -68.90
CA ARG A 678 42.32 198.54 -68.17
C ARG A 678 43.66 198.26 -68.83
N LEU A 679 43.84 199.01 -69.91
CA LEU A 679 45.08 199.73 -70.19
C LEU A 679 46.28 198.88 -70.69
N PRO A 680 46.27 198.55 -71.98
CA PRO A 680 47.17 199.14 -73.00
C PRO A 680 47.79 200.56 -72.77
N MET A 681 47.64 201.22 -71.62
CA MET A 681 48.51 202.34 -71.21
C MET A 681 49.76 201.85 -70.45
N LEU A 682 49.77 200.62 -69.91
CA LEU A 682 50.90 200.08 -69.15
C LEU A 682 52.08 199.64 -70.05
N ASP A 683 51.78 199.06 -71.21
CA ASP A 683 52.82 198.72 -72.21
C ASP A 683 53.55 199.97 -72.74
N ASP A 684 52.88 201.13 -72.77
CA ASP A 684 53.51 202.40 -73.17
C ASP A 684 54.49 202.96 -72.11
N GLU A 685 54.42 202.49 -70.85
CA GLU A 685 55.40 202.86 -69.81
C GLU A 685 56.59 201.90 -69.78
N PHE A 686 56.40 200.59 -69.99
CA PHE A 686 57.50 199.63 -69.84
C PHE A 686 58.57 199.76 -70.94
N VAL A 687 58.16 200.07 -72.17
CA VAL A 687 59.09 200.38 -73.28
C VAL A 687 59.99 201.60 -72.98
N LYS A 688 59.56 202.52 -72.10
CA LYS A 688 60.38 203.65 -71.63
C LYS A 688 61.40 203.22 -70.57
N ALA A 689 61.08 202.23 -69.72
CA ALA A 689 61.98 201.72 -68.69
C ALA A 689 63.12 200.86 -69.28
N GLU A 690 62.82 200.06 -70.31
CA GLU A 690 63.79 199.19 -70.99
C GLU A 690 64.92 200.00 -71.66
N ALA A 691 64.62 201.22 -72.12
CA ALA A 691 65.60 202.17 -72.66
C ALA A 691 66.53 202.81 -71.60
N GLN A 692 66.16 202.84 -70.32
CA GLN A 692 66.97 203.49 -69.26
C GLN A 692 67.98 202.57 -68.61
N ILE A 693 67.75 201.25 -68.57
CA ILE A 693 68.69 200.30 -67.94
C ILE A 693 69.85 199.94 -68.88
N GLU A 694 69.62 199.87 -70.20
CA GLU A 694 70.70 199.81 -71.19
C GLU A 694 71.62 201.05 -71.15
N LEU A 695 71.15 202.20 -70.63
CA LEU A 695 71.98 203.41 -70.48
C LEU A 695 72.92 203.37 -69.25
N ILE A 696 72.59 202.58 -68.23
CA ILE A 696 73.48 202.35 -67.05
C ILE A 696 74.63 201.38 -67.40
N LYS A 697 74.50 200.66 -68.52
CA LYS A 697 75.44 199.67 -69.04
C LYS A 697 76.82 200.25 -69.47
N ASP A 698 76.95 201.58 -69.53
CA ASP A 698 78.06 202.25 -70.25
C ASP A 698 79.03 203.11 -69.39
N ILE A 699 78.85 203.25 -68.06
CA ILE A 699 79.55 204.29 -67.26
C ILE A 699 80.66 203.79 -66.29
N LEU A 700 80.65 202.55 -65.78
CA LEU A 700 81.48 202.19 -64.58
C LEU A 700 82.59 201.13 -64.74
N ILE A 701 83.11 200.87 -65.96
CA ILE A 701 84.35 200.06 -66.17
C ILE A 701 85.45 200.88 -66.90
N ARG A 702 85.49 202.20 -66.69
CA ARG A 702 86.65 203.04 -67.06
C ARG A 702 86.98 204.07 -65.97
N GLU A 703 87.86 203.69 -65.04
CA GLU A 703 89.14 204.41 -64.84
C GLU A 703 90.07 203.70 -63.84
N LYS A 704 91.37 203.86 -64.06
CA LYS A 704 92.38 203.85 -62.99
C LYS A 704 92.58 205.30 -62.55
N ALA A 705 92.08 205.66 -61.39
CA ALA A 705 92.36 206.93 -60.72
C ALA A 705 92.33 206.73 -59.20
N PHE A 706 93.28 205.92 -58.72
CA PHE A 706 93.41 205.28 -57.40
C PHE A 706 92.40 204.14 -57.12
#